data_AF-A0A015VPU2-F1
#
_entry.id   AF-A0A015VPU2-F1
#
_cell.length_a   1.000
_cell.length_b   1.000
_cell.length_c   1.000
_cell.angle_alpha   90.00
_cell.angle_beta   90.00
_cell.angle_gamma   90.00
#
_symmetry.space_group_name_H-M   'P 1'
#
loop_
_entity.id
_entity.type
_entity.pdbx_description
1 polymer ?
#
loop_
_entity_poly.entity_id
_entity_poly.type
_entity_poly.pdbx_seq_one_letter_code
_entity_poly.pdbx_strand_id
1 'polypeptide(L)'
;MIDDEADNASINISKSSVSSINGAIRALLRLFRKSAYVGYTATPYANVFIPPPEKAKELHKGIRLVVGNKDYPVGEDLFPREFIINIPPPSNYIGPEKFFGIVDENAIYDQQETLEDDSRSDNSIMHLYEPVKDYQPVEYFDNKDIAETVRENNLNFIPDKHQKDDAKPRELPESLRKAMKCFILACAARRVRGQINVHNSMLVHVTRFITWQNHIALLIIDELDRYRNRIEFGSPDFLDDLKMIWDQDFIPKTEEISVLKDVGGLDMTPVSWEKLKLELFPAVTKIRVRAVHGSTMLGGLDAENIQPVDYYENRKKGLSVIAVGGNKLSRGLTLEGLTISYFLRASKMYDTLMQMGRWFGYRPGYLDLCRLFTSSDLVSHYKHIAVATEEMRAEFDRMWLLRRKPIDYGLKIRAHTGILTITAANKFRYKKMMSFGFSGELEETWQFDRKRKDIFKDNYNITKNLIASLGTPTEAANSSKHLSRQPYVWQGSNNYREVIHYLEAYKSFQPSFRPELIKEYIQKQALNGKLTDWTIALIHNSKATDDNTDDLSGMKVGLSFRKDDAQEGSQYYELTKAHIIGNFHEYIDLTDNQLQKALEETTLDRIKEGRTETAEHPTPLRIRTNRPENKALLLIYPLDPRPDKVHNYSDVPIIGLAISFPYIKNEEKVLYAVNDIFQKEIYDYPEELDMEDLASENEDENGDKTDSIAANTLSEETFLSLIENEYRSHLDETEFFSGIVPDYLPE
;
A
#
# COMPACT_ATOMS: atom_id res chain seq x y z
N MET A 1 9.27 23.59 15.01
CA MET A 1 9.46 23.34 13.57
C MET A 1 8.47 22.29 13.15
N ILE A 2 7.73 22.59 12.10
CA ILE A 2 6.78 21.67 11.46
C ILE A 2 7.38 21.34 10.10
N ASP A 3 7.46 20.06 9.79
CA ASP A 3 8.01 19.53 8.54
C ASP A 3 6.92 18.67 7.90
N ASP A 4 6.32 19.15 6.82
CA ASP A 4 5.18 18.54 6.14
C ASP A 4 5.57 17.47 5.11
N GLU A 5 6.87 17.26 4.89
CA GLU A 5 7.46 16.30 3.97
C GLU A 5 8.61 15.53 4.67
N ALA A 6 8.33 15.08 5.89
CA ALA A 6 9.34 14.51 6.79
C ALA A 6 9.96 13.19 6.30
N ASP A 7 9.39 12.54 5.29
CA ASP A 7 9.90 11.34 4.61
C ASP A 7 10.85 11.61 3.45
N ASN A 8 10.96 12.88 3.04
CA ASN A 8 11.72 13.28 1.87
C ASN A 8 13.09 13.87 2.25
N ALA A 9 13.12 15.13 2.64
CA ALA A 9 14.36 15.91 2.70
C ALA A 9 15.05 15.88 4.08
N SER A 10 14.28 15.69 5.15
CA SER A 10 14.80 15.75 6.52
C SER A 10 15.48 14.47 6.96
N ILE A 11 15.30 13.36 6.25
CA ILE A 11 16.02 12.11 6.51
C ILE A 11 17.46 12.21 6.01
N ASN A 12 18.38 11.70 6.81
CA ASN A 12 19.77 11.62 6.40
C ASN A 12 19.99 10.48 5.39
N ILE A 13 20.11 10.85 4.12
CA ILE A 13 20.36 9.94 2.99
C ILE A 13 21.84 9.66 2.70
N SER A 14 22.78 10.36 3.36
CA SER A 14 24.22 10.22 3.07
C SER A 14 24.86 9.02 3.78
N LYS A 15 25.66 8.25 3.03
CA LYS A 15 26.40 7.07 3.53
C LYS A 15 27.54 7.45 4.48
N SER A 16 28.22 8.56 4.25
CA SER A 16 29.46 8.96 4.96
C SER A 16 29.35 10.29 5.73
N SER A 17 28.32 11.09 5.47
CA SER A 17 28.14 12.41 6.07
C SER A 17 26.71 12.64 6.58
N VAL A 18 26.41 13.84 7.08
CA VAL A 18 25.04 14.29 7.31
C VAL A 18 24.61 15.09 6.08
N SER A 19 23.46 14.74 5.49
CA SER A 19 22.89 15.49 4.37
C SER A 19 22.63 16.94 4.78
N SER A 20 22.75 17.87 3.82
CA SER A 20 22.70 19.32 4.11
C SER A 20 21.42 19.73 4.84
N ILE A 21 20.27 19.23 4.39
CA ILE A 21 18.95 19.56 4.98
C ILE A 21 18.80 18.94 6.38
N ASN A 22 19.11 17.64 6.56
CA ASN A 22 19.09 17.00 7.89
C ASN A 22 20.02 17.72 8.87
N GLY A 23 21.22 18.11 8.43
CA GLY A 23 22.19 18.84 9.22
C GLY A 23 21.69 20.22 9.64
N ALA A 24 21.13 20.99 8.71
CA ALA A 24 20.56 22.31 8.96
C ALA A 24 19.40 22.25 9.96
N ILE A 25 18.47 21.30 9.77
CA ILE A 25 17.35 21.04 10.68
C ILE A 25 17.86 20.74 12.10
N ARG A 26 18.82 19.81 12.24
CA ARG A 26 19.36 19.40 13.54
C ARG A 26 20.17 20.50 14.22
N ALA A 27 20.89 21.30 13.44
CA ALA A 27 21.59 22.48 13.94
C ALA A 27 20.59 23.53 14.44
N LEU A 28 19.55 23.83 13.65
CA LEU A 28 18.49 24.77 14.00
C LEU A 28 17.80 24.39 15.32
N LEU A 29 17.41 23.12 15.47
CA LEU A 29 16.80 22.63 16.71
C LEU A 29 17.70 22.80 17.93
N ARG A 30 19.03 22.75 17.74
CA ARG A 30 20.03 22.90 18.81
C ARG A 30 20.30 24.36 19.19
N LEU A 31 19.99 25.33 18.33
CA LEU A 31 20.17 26.75 18.64
C LEU A 31 19.25 27.22 19.78
N PHE A 32 18.12 26.55 19.98
CA PHE A 32 17.13 26.90 21.00
C PHE A 32 17.22 25.98 22.21
N ARG A 33 17.09 26.54 23.42
CA ARG A 33 17.02 25.75 24.67
C ARG A 33 15.76 24.90 24.77
N LYS A 34 14.69 25.34 24.12
CA LYS A 34 13.41 24.63 23.99
C LYS A 34 13.06 24.61 22.51
N SER A 35 12.97 23.43 21.93
CA SER A 35 12.57 23.22 20.54
C SER A 35 11.67 21.99 20.46
N ALA A 36 10.75 22.03 19.51
CA ALA A 36 9.90 20.89 19.15
C ALA A 36 9.99 20.70 17.64
N TYR A 37 10.11 19.44 17.23
CA TYR A 37 10.04 19.01 15.84
C TYR A 37 8.81 18.12 15.70
N VAL A 38 7.94 18.48 14.75
CA VAL A 38 6.76 17.69 14.39
C VAL A 38 6.85 17.42 12.90
N GLY A 39 7.01 16.15 12.54
CA GLY A 39 6.98 15.70 11.15
C GLY A 39 5.59 15.20 10.79
N TYR A 40 5.05 15.68 9.67
CA TYR A 40 3.90 15.13 9.00
C TYR A 40 4.40 14.39 7.75
N THR A 41 3.88 13.20 7.51
CA THR A 41 4.24 12.42 6.34
C THR A 41 3.16 11.40 6.01
N ALA A 42 2.99 11.13 4.72
CA ALA A 42 2.18 10.01 4.23
C ALA A 42 2.93 8.67 4.30
N THR A 43 4.28 8.67 4.36
CA THR A 43 5.10 7.45 4.38
C THR A 43 6.02 7.41 5.61
N PRO A 44 5.50 7.02 6.80
CA PRO A 44 6.24 7.13 8.06
C PRO A 44 7.45 6.18 8.17
N TYR A 45 7.58 5.21 7.26
CA TYR A 45 8.62 4.18 7.23
C TYR A 45 10.00 4.76 7.46
N ALA A 46 10.36 5.73 6.63
CA ALA A 46 11.72 6.26 6.62
C ALA A 46 12.07 6.98 7.93
N ASN A 47 11.08 7.58 8.61
CA ASN A 47 11.23 8.22 9.92
C ASN A 47 11.40 7.19 11.05
N VAL A 48 10.69 6.06 10.98
CA VAL A 48 10.80 4.98 11.99
C VAL A 48 12.16 4.26 11.90
N PHE A 49 12.75 4.22 10.71
CA PHE A 49 14.08 3.62 10.51
C PHE A 49 15.24 4.51 10.97
N ILE A 50 15.00 5.79 11.32
CA ILE A 50 16.02 6.66 11.90
C ILE A 50 16.59 6.00 13.18
N PRO A 51 17.92 6.00 13.38
CA PRO A 51 18.51 5.37 14.56
C PRO A 51 17.98 6.00 15.85
N PRO A 52 17.56 5.20 16.84
CA PRO A 52 17.16 5.74 18.14
C PRO A 52 18.37 6.34 18.86
N PRO A 53 18.14 7.30 19.79
CA PRO A 53 19.20 8.10 20.39
C PRO A 53 20.30 7.29 21.09
N GLU A 54 19.92 6.15 21.69
CA GLU A 54 20.85 5.24 22.38
C GLU A 54 21.87 4.60 21.44
N LYS A 55 21.45 4.23 20.23
CA LYS A 55 22.32 3.66 19.18
C LYS A 55 23.04 4.75 18.38
N ALA A 56 22.51 5.97 18.40
CA ALA A 56 23.05 7.09 17.65
C ALA A 56 24.28 7.74 18.34
N LYS A 57 24.45 7.57 19.66
CA LYS A 57 25.60 8.09 20.43
C LYS A 57 26.97 7.66 19.91
N GLU A 58 27.09 6.45 19.34
CA GLU A 58 28.35 5.96 18.74
C GLU A 58 28.66 6.63 17.38
N LEU A 59 27.64 7.18 16.70
CA LEU A 59 27.73 7.76 15.36
C LEU A 59 27.90 9.29 15.35
N HIS A 60 27.77 9.94 16.51
CA HIS A 60 27.70 11.39 16.64
C HIS A 60 29.00 12.06 17.08
N LYS A 61 30.10 11.33 17.30
CA LYS A 61 31.39 11.98 17.56
C LYS A 61 31.92 12.64 16.26
N GLY A 62 31.80 13.95 16.16
CA GLY A 62 32.58 14.78 15.23
C GLY A 62 31.86 15.37 14.02
N ILE A 63 30.53 15.31 13.92
CA ILE A 63 29.81 15.87 12.76
C ILE A 63 29.44 17.34 13.02
N ARG A 64 29.92 18.23 12.16
CA ARG A 64 29.66 19.69 12.19
C ARG A 64 29.03 20.12 10.87
N LEU A 65 28.08 21.04 10.94
CA LEU A 65 27.60 21.79 9.78
C LEU A 65 28.34 23.13 9.76
N VAL A 66 28.97 23.48 8.64
CA VAL A 66 29.60 24.79 8.48
C VAL A 66 28.67 25.68 7.65
N VAL A 67 28.30 26.84 8.18
CA VAL A 67 27.53 27.86 7.46
C VAL A 67 28.35 29.14 7.48
N GLY A 68 28.76 29.62 6.31
CA GLY A 68 29.77 30.68 6.18
C GLY A 68 31.09 30.28 6.88
N ASN A 69 31.53 31.10 7.84
CA ASN A 69 32.74 30.86 8.65
C ASN A 69 32.44 30.31 10.06
N LYS A 70 31.21 29.81 10.30
CA LYS A 70 30.77 29.36 11.62
C LYS A 70 30.46 27.86 11.63
N ASP A 71 31.02 27.18 12.62
CA ASP A 71 30.77 25.78 12.91
C ASP A 71 29.53 25.63 13.80
N TYR A 72 28.54 24.88 13.33
CA TYR A 72 27.36 24.49 14.09
C TYR A 72 27.43 23.00 14.43
N PRO A 73 27.47 22.62 15.72
CA PRO A 73 27.41 21.22 16.10
C PRO A 73 26.05 20.63 15.74
N VAL A 74 26.04 19.52 15.01
CA VAL A 74 24.81 18.82 14.68
C VAL A 74 24.31 18.09 15.94
N GLY A 75 23.02 18.28 16.29
CA GLY A 75 22.37 17.63 17.43
C GLY A 75 22.13 16.13 17.23
N GLU A 76 21.26 15.55 18.05
CA GLU A 76 20.74 14.17 17.84
C GLU A 76 19.96 14.08 16.52
N ASP A 77 19.79 12.87 15.98
CA ASP A 77 18.97 12.66 14.77
C ASP A 77 17.47 12.78 15.04
N LEU A 78 16.66 12.88 13.98
CA LEU A 78 15.24 13.22 14.02
C LEU A 78 14.31 12.03 14.33
N PHE A 79 14.78 11.06 15.11
CA PHE A 79 13.95 9.92 15.53
C PHE A 79 12.75 10.41 16.38
N PRO A 80 11.51 9.97 16.09
CA PRO A 80 10.34 10.37 16.88
C PRO A 80 10.44 9.85 18.32
N ARG A 81 10.54 10.74 19.31
CA ARG A 81 10.78 10.35 20.72
C ARG A 81 9.52 10.17 21.55
N GLU A 82 8.55 11.05 21.36
CA GLU A 82 7.42 11.18 22.27
C GLU A 82 6.17 10.46 21.74
N PHE A 83 5.85 10.60 20.44
CA PHE A 83 4.66 10.00 19.85
C PHE A 83 4.84 9.76 18.34
N ILE A 84 4.02 8.84 17.83
CA ILE A 84 3.59 8.74 16.43
C ILE A 84 2.08 8.56 16.53
N ILE A 85 1.33 9.40 15.83
CA ILE A 85 -0.14 9.37 15.84
C ILE A 85 -0.59 9.22 14.40
N ASN A 86 -1.40 8.21 14.14
CA ASN A 86 -2.08 8.07 12.87
C ASN A 86 -3.21 9.10 12.80
N ILE A 87 -3.31 9.81 11.68
CA ILE A 87 -4.39 10.75 11.45
C ILE A 87 -5.36 10.06 10.49
N PRO A 88 -6.57 9.67 10.94
CA PRO A 88 -7.49 8.97 10.08
C PRO A 88 -7.87 9.87 8.89
N PRO A 89 -7.85 9.34 7.66
CA PRO A 89 -8.27 10.12 6.51
C PRO A 89 -9.78 10.42 6.60
N PRO A 90 -10.24 11.58 6.11
CA PRO A 90 -11.66 11.85 5.96
C PRO A 90 -12.38 10.76 5.15
N SER A 91 -13.67 10.53 5.42
CA SER A 91 -14.46 9.47 4.77
C SER A 91 -14.51 9.57 3.24
N ASN A 92 -14.36 10.79 2.70
CA ASN A 92 -14.33 11.09 1.26
C ASN A 92 -12.93 11.04 0.62
N TYR A 93 -11.89 10.66 1.37
CA TYR A 93 -10.57 10.37 0.82
C TYR A 93 -10.51 8.93 0.30
N ILE A 94 -9.86 8.74 -0.86
CA ILE A 94 -9.66 7.43 -1.49
C ILE A 94 -8.20 7.03 -1.34
N GLY A 95 -7.92 6.20 -0.35
CA GLY A 95 -6.61 5.59 -0.16
C GLY A 95 -6.49 4.25 -0.89
N PRO A 96 -5.30 3.63 -0.82
CA PRO A 96 -5.06 2.34 -1.43
C PRO A 96 -5.97 1.22 -0.88
N GLU A 97 -6.41 1.33 0.38
CA GLU A 97 -7.33 0.39 1.01
C GLU A 97 -8.68 0.32 0.29
N LYS A 98 -9.29 1.47 -0.02
CA LYS A 98 -10.55 1.53 -0.78
C LYS A 98 -10.36 1.20 -2.26
N PHE A 99 -9.23 1.61 -2.82
CA PHE A 99 -8.93 1.45 -4.25
C PHE A 99 -8.63 -0.01 -4.63
N PHE A 100 -7.97 -0.76 -3.74
CA PHE A 100 -7.63 -2.17 -3.97
C PHE A 100 -8.45 -3.15 -3.13
N GLY A 101 -9.34 -2.65 -2.27
CA GLY A 101 -10.26 -3.47 -1.49
C GLY A 101 -9.56 -4.23 -0.36
N ILE A 102 -8.80 -3.52 0.48
CA ILE A 102 -8.15 -4.08 1.68
C ILE A 102 -8.99 -3.68 2.90
N VAL A 103 -9.07 -4.57 3.89
CA VAL A 103 -9.86 -4.37 5.10
C VAL A 103 -8.99 -3.87 6.23
N ASP A 104 -9.45 -2.79 6.88
CA ASP A 104 -9.03 -2.46 8.24
C ASP A 104 -9.56 -3.55 9.18
N GLU A 105 -8.65 -4.18 9.93
CA GLU A 105 -8.96 -5.25 10.87
C GLU A 105 -10.05 -4.86 11.89
N ASN A 106 -10.09 -3.59 12.30
CA ASN A 106 -11.12 -3.10 13.23
C ASN A 106 -12.49 -2.99 12.56
N ALA A 107 -12.54 -2.71 11.25
CA ALA A 107 -13.78 -2.59 10.50
C ALA A 107 -14.54 -3.92 10.37
N ILE A 108 -13.88 -5.07 10.59
CA ILE A 108 -14.51 -6.40 10.61
C ILE A 108 -15.41 -6.54 11.84
N TYR A 109 -14.96 -6.02 12.97
CA TYR A 109 -15.63 -6.18 14.26
C TYR A 109 -16.59 -5.02 14.58
N ASP A 110 -16.53 -3.93 13.82
CA ASP A 110 -17.47 -2.79 13.90
C ASP A 110 -18.77 -3.01 13.09
N GLN A 111 -18.84 -4.03 12.21
CA GLN A 111 -20.03 -4.32 11.41
C GLN A 111 -21.12 -5.01 12.23
N GLN A 112 -22.28 -4.35 12.36
CA GLN A 112 -23.52 -4.95 12.90
C GLN A 112 -23.89 -6.20 12.09
N GLU A 113 -24.25 -7.29 12.78
CA GLU A 113 -24.60 -8.62 12.23
C GLU A 113 -25.31 -8.54 10.87
N THR A 114 -24.56 -8.52 9.78
CA THR A 114 -25.04 -8.92 8.47
C THR A 114 -24.59 -10.36 8.28
N LEU A 115 -25.60 -11.22 8.32
CA LEU A 115 -25.54 -12.68 8.25
C LEU A 115 -24.46 -13.16 7.27
N GLU A 116 -23.74 -14.21 7.69
CA GLU A 116 -22.80 -15.13 7.00
C GLU A 116 -23.14 -15.49 5.53
N ASP A 117 -23.31 -14.50 4.67
CA ASP A 117 -23.57 -14.65 3.26
C ASP A 117 -22.42 -13.97 2.51
N ASP A 118 -21.31 -14.72 2.37
CA ASP A 118 -20.13 -14.43 1.54
C ASP A 118 -20.48 -14.11 0.06
N SER A 119 -21.78 -14.11 -0.30
CA SER A 119 -22.29 -13.82 -1.64
C SER A 119 -22.82 -12.39 -1.83
N ARG A 120 -22.97 -11.59 -0.76
CA ARG A 120 -23.25 -10.15 -0.88
C ARG A 120 -21.96 -9.36 -0.73
N SER A 121 -21.35 -9.08 -1.88
CA SER A 121 -20.22 -8.19 -2.06
C SER A 121 -20.30 -6.94 -1.19
N ASP A 122 -19.41 -6.89 -0.21
CA ASP A 122 -18.74 -5.70 0.31
C ASP A 122 -18.96 -4.41 -0.49
N ASN A 123 -19.73 -3.49 0.08
CA ASN A 123 -19.86 -2.10 -0.38
C ASN A 123 -18.56 -1.27 -0.13
N SER A 124 -17.37 -1.84 -0.31
CA SER A 124 -16.10 -1.14 -0.02
C SER A 124 -15.02 -1.26 -1.10
N ILE A 125 -15.12 -2.22 -2.02
CA ILE A 125 -14.10 -2.42 -3.06
C ILE A 125 -14.47 -1.63 -4.31
N MET A 126 -13.62 -0.67 -4.69
CA MET A 126 -13.81 0.09 -5.92
C MET A 126 -12.96 -0.50 -7.05
N HIS A 127 -13.55 -1.25 -7.98
CA HIS A 127 -12.81 -1.78 -9.13
C HIS A 127 -12.50 -0.69 -10.18
N LEU A 128 -11.67 0.29 -9.85
CA LEU A 128 -11.31 1.43 -10.70
C LEU A 128 -10.01 1.22 -11.50
N TYR A 129 -9.50 -0.01 -11.55
CA TYR A 129 -8.30 -0.36 -12.29
C TYR A 129 -8.57 -1.45 -13.33
N GLU A 130 -7.82 -1.40 -14.43
CA GLU A 130 -7.87 -2.32 -15.56
C GLU A 130 -6.47 -2.88 -15.82
N PRO A 131 -6.25 -4.19 -15.60
CA PRO A 131 -4.98 -4.82 -15.91
C PRO A 131 -4.69 -4.82 -17.41
N VAL A 132 -3.50 -4.40 -17.78
CA VAL A 132 -3.04 -4.27 -19.16
C VAL A 132 -2.27 -5.53 -19.56
N LYS A 133 -2.78 -6.25 -20.56
CA LYS A 133 -2.22 -7.53 -21.05
C LYS A 133 -1.19 -7.37 -22.18
N ASP A 134 -1.07 -6.18 -22.77
CA ASP A 134 -0.25 -5.92 -23.97
C ASP A 134 1.13 -5.31 -23.69
N TYR A 135 1.53 -5.23 -22.40
CA TYR A 135 2.85 -4.77 -21.99
C TYR A 135 3.90 -5.89 -21.92
N GLN A 136 3.55 -7.06 -21.37
CA GLN A 136 4.39 -8.28 -21.30
C GLN A 136 3.50 -9.53 -21.36
N PRO A 137 3.91 -10.63 -22.03
CA PRO A 137 3.17 -11.89 -21.96
C PRO A 137 3.22 -12.49 -20.54
N VAL A 138 2.19 -13.23 -20.15
CA VAL A 138 2.09 -13.84 -18.81
C VAL A 138 3.30 -14.74 -18.52
N GLU A 139 3.78 -15.47 -19.54
CA GLU A 139 4.95 -16.35 -19.38
C GLU A 139 6.29 -15.62 -19.35
N TYR A 140 6.33 -14.30 -19.61
CA TYR A 140 7.56 -13.50 -19.58
C TYR A 140 8.27 -13.57 -18.23
N PHE A 141 7.49 -13.60 -17.14
CA PHE A 141 8.03 -13.62 -15.78
C PHE A 141 8.36 -15.04 -15.30
N ASP A 142 7.78 -16.05 -15.96
CA ASP A 142 7.86 -17.45 -15.54
C ASP A 142 8.85 -18.27 -16.37
N ASN A 143 9.26 -17.77 -17.54
CA ASN A 143 10.10 -18.49 -18.48
C ASN A 143 11.22 -17.60 -19.02
N LYS A 144 12.45 -17.92 -18.63
CA LYS A 144 13.66 -17.19 -19.00
C LYS A 144 13.91 -17.18 -20.52
N ASP A 145 13.58 -18.27 -21.22
CA ASP A 145 13.77 -18.38 -22.66
C ASP A 145 12.76 -17.50 -23.41
N ILE A 146 11.53 -17.39 -22.90
CA ILE A 146 10.51 -16.47 -23.43
C ILE A 146 10.93 -15.03 -23.16
N ALA A 147 11.44 -14.73 -21.96
CA ALA A 147 11.94 -13.40 -21.62
C ALA A 147 13.10 -12.98 -22.55
N GLU A 148 14.07 -13.87 -22.79
CA GLU A 148 15.18 -13.62 -23.71
C GLU A 148 14.69 -13.48 -25.16
N THR A 149 13.77 -14.34 -25.63
CA THR A 149 13.20 -14.27 -26.98
C THR A 149 12.42 -12.96 -27.22
N VAL A 150 11.61 -12.54 -26.24
CA VAL A 150 10.85 -11.29 -26.31
C VAL A 150 11.77 -10.08 -26.33
N ARG A 151 12.87 -10.11 -25.57
CA ARG A 151 13.92 -9.07 -25.58
C ARG A 151 14.67 -9.04 -26.90
N GLU A 152 15.11 -10.19 -27.41
CA GLU A 152 15.90 -10.30 -28.64
C GLU A 152 15.11 -9.88 -29.89
N ASN A 153 13.80 -10.16 -29.91
CA ASN A 153 12.94 -9.86 -31.05
C ASN A 153 12.13 -8.56 -30.91
N ASN A 154 12.29 -7.84 -29.79
CA ASN A 154 11.62 -6.55 -29.51
C ASN A 154 10.10 -6.60 -29.70
N LEU A 155 9.45 -7.64 -29.15
CA LEU A 155 8.05 -7.98 -29.48
C LEU A 155 6.99 -7.17 -28.70
N ASN A 156 7.39 -6.19 -27.86
CA ASN A 156 6.49 -5.46 -26.96
C ASN A 156 6.49 -3.96 -27.19
N PHE A 157 5.44 -3.28 -26.72
CA PHE A 157 5.34 -1.82 -26.78
C PHE A 157 6.52 -1.14 -26.05
N ILE A 158 6.88 -1.64 -24.88
CA ILE A 158 8.06 -1.22 -24.11
C ILE A 158 8.71 -2.48 -23.50
N PRO A 159 9.88 -2.90 -24.01
CA PRO A 159 10.61 -4.02 -23.44
C PRO A 159 11.06 -3.74 -22.01
N ASP A 160 11.12 -4.77 -21.17
CA ASP A 160 11.71 -4.64 -19.85
C ASP A 160 13.25 -4.56 -19.98
N LYS A 161 13.87 -3.71 -19.16
CA LYS A 161 15.30 -3.32 -19.25
C LYS A 161 15.72 -2.67 -20.59
N HIS A 162 14.79 -2.09 -21.34
CA HIS A 162 15.11 -1.36 -22.58
C HIS A 162 16.14 -0.26 -22.32
N GLN A 163 16.92 0.06 -23.35
CA GLN A 163 17.91 1.11 -23.34
C GLN A 163 17.39 2.40 -23.98
N LYS A 164 18.09 3.51 -23.72
CA LYS A 164 17.74 4.84 -24.26
C LYS A 164 17.62 4.85 -25.79
N ASP A 165 18.49 4.09 -26.45
CA ASP A 165 18.68 4.09 -27.91
C ASP A 165 18.02 2.90 -28.62
N ASP A 166 17.31 2.05 -27.88
CA ASP A 166 16.56 0.94 -28.45
C ASP A 166 15.48 1.42 -29.45
N ALA A 167 15.10 0.51 -30.36
CA ALA A 167 14.10 0.76 -31.37
C ALA A 167 12.73 1.00 -30.73
N LYS A 168 12.12 2.14 -31.07
CA LYS A 168 10.88 2.64 -30.46
C LYS A 168 9.65 2.09 -31.19
N PRO A 169 8.51 1.92 -30.50
CA PRO A 169 7.31 1.36 -31.09
C PRO A 169 6.78 2.24 -32.23
N ARG A 170 6.21 1.64 -33.27
CA ARG A 170 5.62 2.40 -34.39
C ARG A 170 4.18 2.82 -34.14
N GLU A 171 3.47 2.08 -33.30
CA GLU A 171 2.05 2.27 -33.02
C GLU A 171 1.77 2.20 -31.51
N LEU A 172 0.66 2.81 -31.09
CA LEU A 172 0.16 2.70 -29.73
C LEU A 172 -0.55 1.34 -29.53
N PRO A 173 -0.39 0.72 -28.34
CA PRO A 173 -1.09 -0.50 -27.99
C PRO A 173 -2.58 -0.22 -27.77
N GLU A 174 -3.41 -1.24 -27.93
CA GLU A 174 -4.87 -1.11 -27.83
C GLU A 174 -5.32 -0.67 -26.43
N SER A 175 -4.62 -1.09 -25.38
CA SER A 175 -4.90 -0.64 -24.01
C SER A 175 -4.71 0.87 -23.83
N LEU A 176 -3.64 1.46 -24.40
CA LEU A 176 -3.41 2.90 -24.35
C LEU A 176 -4.40 3.66 -25.24
N ARG A 177 -4.79 3.10 -26.40
CA ARG A 177 -5.87 3.66 -27.23
C ARG A 177 -7.20 3.67 -26.47
N LYS A 178 -7.53 2.60 -25.75
CA LYS A 178 -8.70 2.52 -24.87
C LYS A 178 -8.62 3.55 -23.74
N ALA A 179 -7.47 3.68 -23.07
CA ALA A 179 -7.27 4.68 -22.02
C ALA A 179 -7.49 6.12 -22.52
N MET A 180 -7.03 6.44 -23.74
CA MET A 180 -7.30 7.74 -24.37
C MET A 180 -8.79 7.96 -24.65
N LYS A 181 -9.51 6.95 -25.14
CA LYS A 181 -10.98 7.01 -25.33
C LYS A 181 -11.70 7.24 -24.00
N CYS A 182 -11.32 6.51 -22.95
CA CYS A 182 -11.86 6.71 -21.60
C CYS A 182 -11.61 8.14 -21.09
N PHE A 183 -10.44 8.73 -21.39
CA PHE A 183 -10.15 10.11 -20.98
C PHE A 183 -11.03 11.14 -21.69
N ILE A 184 -11.31 10.95 -22.99
CA ILE A 184 -12.24 11.80 -23.75
C ILE A 184 -13.65 11.69 -23.17
N LEU A 185 -14.13 10.47 -22.92
CA LEU A 185 -15.44 10.21 -22.31
C LEU A 185 -15.55 10.87 -20.93
N ALA A 186 -14.54 10.71 -20.09
CA ALA A 186 -14.50 11.31 -18.76
C ALA A 186 -14.50 12.84 -18.83
N CYS A 187 -13.73 13.45 -19.74
CA CYS A 187 -13.77 14.89 -19.95
C CYS A 187 -15.16 15.38 -20.39
N ALA A 188 -15.82 14.68 -21.30
CA ALA A 188 -17.17 15.01 -21.74
C ALA A 188 -18.20 14.86 -20.60
N ALA A 189 -18.14 13.76 -19.85
CA ALA A 189 -19.03 13.52 -18.71
C ALA A 189 -18.88 14.60 -17.62
N ARG A 190 -17.64 15.00 -17.29
CA ARG A 190 -17.38 16.10 -16.34
C ARG A 190 -17.97 17.42 -16.81
N ARG A 191 -17.90 17.71 -18.12
CA ARG A 191 -18.54 18.90 -18.71
C ARG A 191 -20.06 18.86 -18.58
N VAL A 192 -20.69 17.71 -18.83
CA VAL A 192 -22.14 17.53 -18.61
C VAL A 192 -22.52 17.78 -17.15
N ARG A 193 -21.66 17.40 -16.20
CA ARG A 193 -21.82 17.68 -14.76
C ARG A 193 -21.54 19.15 -14.37
N GLY A 194 -21.31 20.04 -15.33
CA GLY A 194 -21.01 21.45 -15.08
C GLY A 194 -19.55 21.76 -14.76
N GLN A 195 -18.67 20.76 -14.74
CA GLN A 195 -17.23 20.93 -14.48
C GLN A 195 -16.49 21.34 -15.77
N ILE A 196 -16.90 22.45 -16.38
CA ILE A 196 -16.38 22.90 -17.69
C ILE A 196 -15.01 23.58 -17.57
N ASN A 197 -14.83 24.40 -16.53
CA ASN A 197 -13.65 25.24 -16.31
C ASN A 197 -12.69 24.66 -15.26
N VAL A 198 -12.80 23.37 -14.94
CA VAL A 198 -11.88 22.69 -14.03
C VAL A 198 -10.75 22.01 -14.79
N HIS A 199 -9.70 21.65 -14.06
CA HIS A 199 -8.60 20.85 -14.59
C HIS A 199 -9.03 19.38 -14.73
N ASN A 200 -8.60 18.75 -15.83
CA ASN A 200 -8.75 17.32 -16.13
C ASN A 200 -7.41 16.81 -16.63
N SER A 201 -6.85 15.77 -16.02
CA SER A 201 -5.57 15.24 -16.44
C SER A 201 -5.60 13.72 -16.65
N MET A 202 -4.76 13.28 -17.58
CA MET A 202 -4.39 11.88 -17.79
C MET A 202 -2.88 11.75 -17.63
N LEU A 203 -2.44 10.73 -16.90
CA LEU A 203 -1.02 10.41 -16.71
C LEU A 203 -0.64 9.21 -17.59
N VAL A 204 0.44 9.32 -18.35
CA VAL A 204 1.07 8.20 -19.08
C VAL A 204 2.49 8.04 -18.57
N HIS A 205 2.70 7.02 -17.73
CA HIS A 205 3.97 6.74 -17.09
C HIS A 205 4.44 5.31 -17.41
N VAL A 206 5.35 5.23 -18.38
CA VAL A 206 5.70 3.96 -19.02
C VAL A 206 7.22 3.74 -19.17
N THR A 207 8.03 4.80 -19.09
CA THR A 207 9.48 4.75 -19.28
C THR A 207 10.17 5.93 -18.60
N ARG A 208 11.42 5.76 -18.14
CA ARG A 208 12.24 6.86 -17.60
C ARG A 208 12.94 7.71 -18.65
N PHE A 209 13.18 7.15 -19.84
CA PHE A 209 13.98 7.85 -20.84
C PHE A 209 13.16 8.90 -21.56
N ILE A 210 13.65 10.14 -21.54
CA ILE A 210 13.03 11.29 -22.20
C ILE A 210 12.81 11.04 -23.70
N THR A 211 13.77 10.40 -24.36
CA THR A 211 13.68 10.06 -25.80
C THR A 211 12.50 9.14 -26.11
N TRP A 212 12.18 8.22 -25.22
CA TRP A 212 11.02 7.34 -25.33
C TRP A 212 9.73 8.08 -25.00
N GLN A 213 9.73 8.91 -23.96
CA GLN A 213 8.56 9.72 -23.57
C GLN A 213 8.13 10.65 -24.72
N ASN A 214 9.07 11.33 -25.36
CA ASN A 214 8.78 12.24 -26.48
C ASN A 214 8.22 11.50 -27.69
N HIS A 215 8.79 10.33 -28.00
CA HIS A 215 8.29 9.49 -29.08
C HIS A 215 6.85 9.00 -28.83
N ILE A 216 6.56 8.54 -27.61
CA ILE A 216 5.21 8.10 -27.23
C ILE A 216 4.24 9.29 -27.23
N ALA A 217 4.67 10.47 -26.80
CA ALA A 217 3.85 11.68 -26.84
C ALA A 217 3.46 12.05 -28.28
N LEU A 218 4.39 11.93 -29.25
CA LEU A 218 4.11 12.16 -30.67
C LEU A 218 3.06 11.17 -31.21
N LEU A 219 3.16 9.89 -30.86
CA LEU A 219 2.17 8.88 -31.24
C LEU A 219 0.79 9.20 -30.62
N ILE A 220 0.74 9.67 -29.37
CA ILE A 220 -0.49 10.09 -28.71
C ILE A 220 -1.11 11.33 -29.37
N ILE A 221 -0.30 12.31 -29.80
CA ILE A 221 -0.78 13.49 -30.52
C ILE A 221 -1.46 13.08 -31.82
N ASP A 222 -0.77 12.27 -32.62
CA ASP A 222 -1.27 11.79 -33.91
C ASP A 222 -2.57 10.98 -33.77
N GLU A 223 -2.67 10.11 -32.76
CA GLU A 223 -3.90 9.36 -32.47
C GLU A 223 -5.03 10.28 -31.95
N LEU A 224 -4.71 11.27 -31.11
CA LEU A 224 -5.69 12.22 -30.59
C LEU A 224 -6.28 13.10 -31.70
N ASP A 225 -5.46 13.52 -32.67
CA ASP A 225 -5.92 14.29 -33.82
C ASP A 225 -6.82 13.45 -34.74
N ARG A 226 -6.51 12.15 -34.93
CA ARG A 226 -7.44 11.20 -35.58
C ARG A 226 -8.79 11.14 -34.87
N TYR A 227 -8.79 11.00 -33.54
CA TYR A 227 -10.02 10.96 -32.75
C TYR A 227 -10.81 12.27 -32.83
N ARG A 228 -10.13 13.42 -32.78
CA ARG A 228 -10.77 14.74 -32.94
C ARG A 228 -11.52 14.83 -34.26
N ASN A 229 -10.86 14.47 -35.37
CA ASN A 229 -11.48 14.49 -36.70
C ASN A 229 -12.68 13.53 -36.78
N ARG A 230 -12.55 12.30 -36.25
CA ARG A 230 -13.65 11.32 -36.26
C ARG A 230 -14.86 11.80 -35.47
N ILE A 231 -14.65 12.50 -34.34
CA ILE A 231 -15.72 13.11 -33.53
C ILE A 231 -16.35 14.29 -34.26
N GLU A 232 -15.54 15.18 -34.85
CA GLU A 232 -16.01 16.36 -35.60
C GLU A 232 -16.93 15.99 -36.76
N PHE A 233 -16.52 14.99 -37.55
CA PHE A 233 -17.31 14.51 -38.69
C PHE A 233 -18.40 13.49 -38.29
N GLY A 234 -18.53 13.17 -36.99
CA GLY A 234 -19.57 12.27 -36.48
C GLY A 234 -19.49 10.85 -37.04
N SER A 235 -18.29 10.28 -37.12
CA SER A 235 -18.04 8.93 -37.66
C SER A 235 -18.84 7.87 -36.86
N PRO A 236 -19.82 7.16 -37.47
CA PRO A 236 -20.73 6.29 -36.72
C PRO A 236 -20.02 5.15 -35.99
N ASP A 237 -19.07 4.50 -36.65
CA ASP A 237 -18.25 3.41 -36.11
C ASP A 237 -17.48 3.82 -34.85
N PHE A 238 -16.91 5.04 -34.83
CA PHE A 238 -16.18 5.55 -33.68
C PHE A 238 -17.10 5.93 -32.52
N LEU A 239 -18.25 6.54 -32.84
CA LEU A 239 -19.23 6.92 -31.83
C LEU A 239 -19.87 5.69 -31.19
N ASP A 240 -20.12 4.63 -31.95
CA ASP A 240 -20.63 3.36 -31.43
C ASP A 240 -19.59 2.69 -30.51
N ASP A 241 -18.30 2.73 -30.86
CA ASP A 241 -17.21 2.24 -30.01
C ASP A 241 -17.11 3.02 -28.69
N LEU A 242 -17.16 4.36 -28.74
CA LEU A 242 -17.22 5.20 -27.54
C LEU A 242 -18.45 4.93 -26.68
N LYS A 243 -19.61 4.70 -27.31
CA LYS A 243 -20.85 4.36 -26.63
C LYS A 243 -20.76 3.00 -25.94
N MET A 244 -20.17 2.02 -26.61
CA MET A 244 -19.96 0.69 -26.04
C MET A 244 -19.10 0.76 -24.77
N ILE A 245 -18.00 1.52 -24.79
CA ILE A 245 -17.18 1.77 -23.59
C ILE A 245 -18.02 2.43 -22.49
N TRP A 246 -18.82 3.45 -22.85
CA TRP A 246 -19.68 4.14 -21.88
C TRP A 246 -20.70 3.21 -21.21
N ASP A 247 -21.41 2.42 -22.01
CA ASP A 247 -22.50 1.56 -21.55
C ASP A 247 -21.99 0.34 -20.76
N GLN A 248 -20.83 -0.22 -21.14
CA GLN A 248 -20.28 -1.44 -20.52
C GLN A 248 -19.35 -1.19 -19.34
N ASP A 249 -18.69 -0.03 -19.26
CA ASP A 249 -17.72 0.29 -18.20
C ASP A 249 -18.20 1.44 -17.30
N PHE A 250 -18.51 2.61 -17.87
CA PHE A 250 -18.82 3.80 -17.06
C PHE A 250 -20.16 3.69 -16.33
N ILE A 251 -21.24 3.28 -17.00
CA ILE A 251 -22.57 3.18 -16.37
C ILE A 251 -22.57 2.22 -15.17
N PRO A 252 -22.12 0.96 -15.28
CA PRO A 252 -22.10 0.04 -14.15
C PRO A 252 -21.25 0.58 -12.98
N LYS A 253 -20.13 1.25 -13.27
CA LYS A 253 -19.26 1.83 -12.23
C LYS A 253 -19.91 3.02 -11.54
N THR A 254 -20.61 3.89 -12.27
CA THR A 254 -21.37 4.99 -11.68
C THR A 254 -22.46 4.44 -10.75
N GLU A 255 -23.16 3.37 -11.14
CA GLU A 255 -24.16 2.72 -10.29
C GLU A 255 -23.52 2.15 -9.01
N GLU A 256 -22.43 1.37 -9.14
CA GLU A 256 -21.66 0.81 -8.02
C GLU A 256 -21.23 1.87 -7.01
N ILE A 257 -20.64 2.98 -7.48
CA ILE A 257 -20.11 4.04 -6.60
C ILE A 257 -21.22 4.94 -6.04
N SER A 258 -22.32 5.15 -6.78
CA SER A 258 -23.42 6.01 -6.31
C SER A 258 -24.11 5.47 -5.05
N VAL A 259 -24.01 4.16 -4.80
CA VAL A 259 -24.55 3.51 -3.59
C VAL A 259 -23.65 3.75 -2.37
N LEU A 260 -22.39 4.14 -2.56
CA LEU A 260 -21.41 4.40 -1.50
C LEU A 260 -21.66 5.80 -0.88
N LYS A 261 -22.41 5.84 0.22
CA LYS A 261 -22.80 7.08 0.92
C LYS A 261 -21.62 7.98 1.31
N ASP A 262 -20.47 7.40 1.63
CA ASP A 262 -19.30 8.11 2.16
C ASP A 262 -18.43 8.76 1.07
N VAL A 263 -18.57 8.31 -0.17
CA VAL A 263 -17.63 8.61 -1.26
C VAL A 263 -18.32 9.18 -2.50
N GLY A 264 -19.56 8.77 -2.78
CA GLY A 264 -20.29 9.16 -3.98
C GLY A 264 -20.57 10.66 -4.08
N GLY A 265 -20.64 11.37 -2.96
CA GLY A 265 -21.07 12.77 -2.93
C GLY A 265 -22.47 12.98 -3.53
N LEU A 266 -23.05 14.16 -3.33
CA LEU A 266 -24.36 14.51 -3.91
C LEU A 266 -24.28 14.86 -5.42
N ASP A 267 -23.07 14.85 -6.01
CA ASP A 267 -22.78 15.45 -7.32
C ASP A 267 -22.52 14.44 -8.45
N MET A 268 -22.51 13.12 -8.19
CA MET A 268 -22.36 12.08 -9.21
C MET A 268 -23.69 11.79 -9.92
N THR A 269 -24.14 12.74 -10.71
CA THR A 269 -25.35 12.55 -11.52
C THR A 269 -25.07 11.58 -12.68
N PRO A 270 -25.92 10.56 -12.90
CA PRO A 270 -25.84 9.70 -14.09
C PRO A 270 -25.97 10.54 -15.37
N VAL A 271 -25.09 10.27 -16.33
CA VAL A 271 -25.05 11.00 -17.61
C VAL A 271 -25.56 10.09 -18.72
N SER A 272 -26.62 10.53 -19.41
CA SER A 272 -27.13 9.86 -20.61
C SER A 272 -26.19 10.07 -21.80
N TRP A 273 -26.05 9.06 -22.66
CA TRP A 273 -25.26 9.13 -23.89
C TRP A 273 -25.57 10.36 -24.75
N GLU A 274 -26.85 10.73 -24.92
CA GLU A 274 -27.25 11.88 -25.75
C GLU A 274 -26.65 13.21 -25.26
N LYS A 275 -26.60 13.41 -23.94
CA LYS A 275 -25.95 14.60 -23.34
C LYS A 275 -24.43 14.53 -23.47
N LEU A 276 -23.84 13.35 -23.29
CA LEU A 276 -22.41 13.14 -23.40
C LEU A 276 -21.90 13.40 -24.83
N LYS A 277 -22.63 12.90 -25.82
CA LYS A 277 -22.33 13.05 -27.24
C LYS A 277 -22.19 14.51 -27.67
N LEU A 278 -23.03 15.40 -27.12
CA LEU A 278 -22.97 16.84 -27.39
C LEU A 278 -21.69 17.50 -26.86
N GLU A 279 -21.10 16.95 -25.81
CA GLU A 279 -19.89 17.49 -25.16
C GLU A 279 -18.58 16.83 -25.62
N LEU A 280 -18.64 15.76 -26.45
CA LEU A 280 -17.45 15.07 -26.96
C LEU A 280 -16.51 16.00 -27.75
N PHE A 281 -17.05 16.74 -28.72
CA PHE A 281 -16.24 17.63 -29.56
C PHE A 281 -15.61 18.80 -28.78
N PRO A 282 -16.37 19.53 -27.93
CA PRO A 282 -15.79 20.51 -27.03
C PRO A 282 -14.72 19.94 -26.08
N ALA A 283 -14.92 18.71 -25.57
CA ALA A 283 -13.97 18.04 -24.69
C ALA A 283 -12.65 17.75 -25.41
N VAL A 284 -12.68 17.01 -26.53
CA VAL A 284 -11.47 16.58 -27.25
C VAL A 284 -10.67 17.76 -27.82
N THR A 285 -11.36 18.85 -28.19
CA THR A 285 -10.72 20.08 -28.69
C THR A 285 -9.94 20.82 -27.60
N LYS A 286 -10.33 20.66 -26.32
CA LYS A 286 -9.64 21.25 -25.18
C LYS A 286 -8.38 20.46 -24.78
N ILE A 287 -8.31 19.17 -25.10
CA ILE A 287 -7.20 18.30 -24.68
C ILE A 287 -5.89 18.73 -25.35
N ARG A 288 -4.82 18.80 -24.56
CA ARG A 288 -3.44 19.02 -25.01
C ARG A 288 -2.56 17.87 -24.52
N VAL A 289 -1.59 17.47 -25.33
CA VAL A 289 -0.58 16.47 -24.93
C VAL A 289 0.67 17.23 -24.52
N ARG A 290 1.26 16.87 -23.38
CA ARG A 290 2.48 17.49 -22.85
C ARG A 290 3.46 16.40 -22.43
N ALA A 291 4.68 16.45 -22.96
CA ALA A 291 5.79 15.65 -22.45
C ALA A 291 6.45 16.44 -21.32
N VAL A 292 6.48 15.90 -20.11
CA VAL A 292 7.00 16.61 -18.93
C VAL A 292 8.40 16.08 -18.62
N HIS A 293 9.42 16.83 -19.01
CA HIS A 293 10.84 16.47 -18.83
C HIS A 293 11.72 17.68 -18.51
N GLY A 294 12.78 17.45 -17.74
CA GLY A 294 13.62 18.50 -17.18
C GLY A 294 14.42 19.36 -18.15
N SER A 295 14.56 18.98 -19.42
CA SER A 295 15.39 19.73 -20.38
C SER A 295 14.56 20.57 -21.36
N THR A 296 15.04 21.77 -21.64
CA THR A 296 14.33 22.84 -22.37
C THR A 296 14.41 22.74 -23.89
N MET A 297 15.13 21.76 -24.45
CA MET A 297 15.46 21.76 -25.88
C MET A 297 15.71 20.33 -26.39
N LEU A 298 14.68 19.59 -26.79
CA LEU A 298 14.85 18.44 -27.69
C LEU A 298 13.51 18.03 -28.35
N GLY A 299 13.36 18.39 -29.63
CA GLY A 299 12.41 17.68 -30.52
C GLY A 299 11.27 18.49 -31.14
N GLY A 300 11.28 19.83 -31.13
CA GLY A 300 10.28 20.62 -31.86
C GLY A 300 8.85 20.58 -31.31
N LEU A 301 8.66 20.01 -30.12
CA LEU A 301 7.51 20.24 -29.26
C LEU A 301 7.88 21.40 -28.33
N ASP A 302 7.02 22.42 -28.22
CA ASP A 302 7.22 23.50 -27.25
C ASP A 302 7.37 22.87 -25.85
N ALA A 303 8.51 23.13 -25.21
CA ALA A 303 8.83 22.65 -23.87
C ALA A 303 8.02 23.43 -22.83
N GLU A 304 6.70 23.29 -22.85
CA GLU A 304 5.85 23.67 -21.73
C GLU A 304 5.91 22.53 -20.71
N ASN A 305 6.97 22.55 -19.88
CA ASN A 305 6.94 21.82 -18.63
C ASN A 305 5.72 22.28 -17.85
N ILE A 306 4.80 21.35 -17.52
CA ILE A 306 3.69 21.66 -16.63
C ILE A 306 4.31 22.06 -15.30
N GLN A 307 4.34 23.35 -15.03
CA GLN A 307 4.71 23.90 -13.74
C GLN A 307 3.42 24.07 -12.92
N PRO A 308 3.50 24.04 -11.58
CA PRO A 308 2.35 24.40 -10.74
C PRO A 308 1.72 25.72 -11.17
N VAL A 309 2.53 26.70 -11.61
CA VAL A 309 2.08 28.01 -12.12
C VAL A 309 1.10 27.92 -13.30
N ASP A 310 1.24 26.92 -14.17
CA ASP A 310 0.36 26.75 -15.34
C ASP A 310 -1.08 26.42 -14.91
N TYR A 311 -1.24 25.69 -13.80
CA TYR A 311 -2.55 25.44 -13.21
C TYR A 311 -3.12 26.74 -12.64
N TYR A 312 -2.33 27.51 -11.87
CA TYR A 312 -2.74 28.79 -11.29
C TYR A 312 -3.19 29.80 -12.36
N GLU A 313 -2.44 29.94 -13.46
CA GLU A 313 -2.78 30.86 -14.56
C GLU A 313 -4.03 30.43 -15.32
N ASN A 314 -4.26 29.12 -15.42
CA ASN A 314 -5.42 28.57 -16.12
C ASN A 314 -6.63 28.26 -15.22
N ARG A 315 -6.61 28.60 -13.91
CA ARG A 315 -7.72 28.33 -12.96
C ARG A 315 -9.10 28.80 -13.43
N LYS A 316 -9.16 29.86 -14.24
CA LYS A 316 -10.43 30.42 -14.76
C LYS A 316 -10.98 29.65 -15.96
N LYS A 317 -10.13 28.96 -16.73
CA LYS A 317 -10.51 28.23 -17.96
C LYS A 317 -10.44 26.71 -17.78
N GLY A 318 -9.66 26.22 -16.82
CA GLY A 318 -9.34 24.82 -16.61
C GLY A 318 -8.45 24.27 -17.74
N LEU A 319 -7.57 23.34 -17.40
CA LEU A 319 -6.64 22.72 -18.34
C LEU A 319 -7.00 21.24 -18.54
N SER A 320 -7.03 20.76 -19.79
CA SER A 320 -7.24 19.34 -20.10
C SER A 320 -5.98 18.76 -20.72
N VAL A 321 -5.26 17.89 -20.00
CA VAL A 321 -3.90 17.46 -20.40
C VAL A 321 -3.73 15.96 -20.37
N ILE A 322 -3.05 15.42 -21.38
CA ILE A 322 -2.40 14.11 -21.32
C ILE A 322 -0.91 14.36 -21.05
N ALA A 323 -0.47 14.08 -19.82
CA ALA A 323 0.89 14.24 -19.37
C ALA A 323 1.67 12.93 -19.58
N VAL A 324 2.69 12.96 -20.43
CA VAL A 324 3.58 11.83 -20.70
C VAL A 324 4.91 12.09 -20.01
N GLY A 325 5.37 11.20 -19.13
CA GLY A 325 6.64 11.42 -18.44
C GLY A 325 7.05 10.31 -17.49
N GLY A 326 8.22 10.51 -16.88
CA GLY A 326 8.87 9.57 -15.96
C GLY A 326 8.90 10.09 -14.52
N ASN A 327 10.05 10.00 -13.86
CA ASN A 327 10.20 10.28 -12.43
C ASN A 327 9.80 11.73 -12.02
N LYS A 328 9.96 12.74 -12.89
CA LYS A 328 9.52 14.12 -12.57
C LYS A 328 7.99 14.26 -12.43
N LEU A 329 7.21 13.38 -13.06
CA LEU A 329 5.75 13.31 -12.85
C LEU A 329 5.38 12.48 -11.61
N SER A 330 6.33 11.72 -11.05
CA SER A 330 6.10 10.90 -9.87
C SER A 330 6.25 11.65 -8.54
N ARG A 331 7.07 12.72 -8.50
CA ARG A 331 7.38 13.48 -7.27
C ARG A 331 7.25 14.99 -7.50
N GLY A 332 6.60 15.70 -6.56
CA GLY A 332 6.57 17.17 -6.49
C GLY A 332 5.62 17.91 -7.44
N LEU A 333 5.07 17.27 -8.47
CA LEU A 333 4.08 17.88 -9.38
C LEU A 333 2.65 17.37 -9.11
N THR A 334 1.76 18.25 -8.70
CA THR A 334 0.33 17.93 -8.53
C THR A 334 -0.38 18.02 -9.88
N LEU A 335 -0.76 16.87 -10.46
CA LEU A 335 -1.68 16.82 -11.60
C LEU A 335 -3.12 17.01 -11.10
N GLU A 336 -3.63 18.24 -11.20
CA GLU A 336 -5.00 18.52 -10.79
C GLU A 336 -6.02 17.82 -11.72
N GLY A 337 -7.07 17.24 -11.12
CA GLY A 337 -8.15 16.59 -11.86
C GLY A 337 -7.76 15.28 -12.54
N LEU A 338 -6.78 14.54 -11.99
CA LEU A 338 -6.34 13.27 -12.54
C LEU A 338 -7.49 12.26 -12.59
N THR A 339 -7.85 11.87 -13.82
CA THR A 339 -8.99 10.99 -14.10
C THR A 339 -8.52 9.65 -14.67
N ILE A 340 -7.63 9.65 -15.66
CA ILE A 340 -7.12 8.40 -16.25
C ILE A 340 -5.62 8.27 -15.98
N SER A 341 -5.16 7.13 -15.50
CA SER A 341 -3.74 6.84 -15.30
C SER A 341 -3.36 5.60 -16.09
N TYR A 342 -2.33 5.69 -16.93
CA TYR A 342 -1.74 4.57 -17.66
C TYR A 342 -0.31 4.38 -17.15
N PHE A 343 -0.14 3.37 -16.31
CA PHE A 343 1.03 3.21 -15.45
C PHE A 343 1.58 1.79 -15.55
N LEU A 344 2.66 1.61 -16.31
CA LEU A 344 3.22 0.28 -16.58
C LEU A 344 4.59 0.02 -15.95
N ARG A 345 5.23 1.07 -15.42
CA ARG A 345 6.55 0.96 -14.81
C ARG A 345 6.45 0.92 -13.30
N ALA A 346 6.85 -0.20 -12.70
CA ALA A 346 7.05 -0.30 -11.26
C ALA A 346 8.45 0.20 -10.86
N SER A 347 8.55 1.07 -9.87
CA SER A 347 9.67 0.97 -8.94
C SER A 347 9.31 -0.13 -7.94
N LYS A 348 10.25 -1.05 -7.64
CA LYS A 348 10.05 -2.01 -6.54
C LYS A 348 10.19 -1.34 -5.17
N MET A 349 10.43 -0.02 -5.11
CA MET A 349 10.58 0.73 -3.87
C MET A 349 9.24 1.34 -3.40
N TYR A 350 8.85 1.06 -2.16
CA TYR A 350 7.60 1.36 -1.49
C TYR A 350 7.34 2.86 -1.48
N ASP A 351 8.32 3.64 -0.99
CA ASP A 351 8.18 5.10 -0.88
C ASP A 351 7.95 5.71 -2.26
N THR A 352 8.69 5.23 -3.25
CA THR A 352 8.55 5.66 -4.65
C THR A 352 7.18 5.27 -5.20
N LEU A 353 6.73 4.04 -4.97
CA LEU A 353 5.48 3.50 -5.51
C LEU A 353 4.23 4.14 -4.88
N MET A 354 4.25 4.42 -3.56
CA MET A 354 3.19 5.18 -2.89
C MET A 354 3.16 6.65 -3.33
N GLN A 355 4.31 7.30 -3.48
CA GLN A 355 4.39 8.66 -4.01
C GLN A 355 3.97 8.74 -5.49
N MET A 356 4.16 7.67 -6.26
CA MET A 356 3.71 7.52 -7.64
C MET A 356 2.19 7.33 -7.77
N GLY A 357 1.52 6.82 -6.72
CA GLY A 357 0.09 6.52 -6.68
C GLY A 357 -0.81 7.76 -6.66
N ARG A 358 -0.68 8.66 -7.64
CA ARG A 358 -1.41 9.94 -7.71
C ARG A 358 -2.91 9.76 -7.97
N TRP A 359 -3.35 8.55 -8.32
CA TRP A 359 -4.77 8.20 -8.46
C TRP A 359 -5.50 8.10 -7.11
N PHE A 360 -4.79 8.05 -5.98
CA PHE A 360 -5.36 8.23 -4.65
C PHE A 360 -5.75 9.70 -4.40
N GLY A 361 -6.53 9.93 -3.35
CA GLY A 361 -6.92 11.26 -2.89
C GLY A 361 -8.36 11.64 -3.20
N TYR A 362 -8.66 12.93 -3.04
CA TYR A 362 -10.02 13.45 -3.18
C TYR A 362 -10.46 13.52 -4.64
N ARG A 363 -11.68 13.06 -4.93
CA ARG A 363 -12.28 13.00 -6.28
C ARG A 363 -13.74 13.46 -6.30
N PRO A 364 -14.04 14.71 -5.88
CA PRO A 364 -15.41 15.18 -5.69
C PRO A 364 -16.19 15.21 -7.01
N GLY A 365 -17.21 14.35 -7.14
CA GLY A 365 -18.13 14.32 -8.28
C GLY A 365 -17.59 13.68 -9.57
N TYR A 366 -16.42 13.03 -9.54
CA TYR A 366 -15.85 12.37 -10.73
C TYR A 366 -15.08 11.08 -10.47
N LEU A 367 -15.09 10.53 -9.25
CA LEU A 367 -14.43 9.25 -8.93
C LEU A 367 -14.88 8.08 -9.83
N ASP A 368 -16.16 8.03 -10.18
CA ASP A 368 -16.74 7.02 -11.07
C ASP A 368 -16.19 7.07 -12.50
N LEU A 369 -15.60 8.19 -12.87
CA LEU A 369 -14.94 8.39 -14.16
C LEU A 369 -13.46 8.02 -14.14
N CYS A 370 -12.89 7.75 -12.96
CA CYS A 370 -11.46 7.47 -12.82
C CYS A 370 -11.12 6.04 -13.30
N ARG A 371 -10.00 5.86 -13.99
CA ARG A 371 -9.48 4.53 -14.37
C ARG A 371 -7.96 4.46 -14.24
N LEU A 372 -7.46 3.35 -13.70
CA LEU A 372 -6.04 3.01 -13.66
C LEU A 372 -5.75 1.82 -14.58
N PHE A 373 -5.07 2.06 -15.69
CA PHE A 373 -4.53 1.03 -16.57
C PHE A 373 -3.12 0.67 -16.10
N THR A 374 -2.91 -0.55 -15.60
CA THR A 374 -1.63 -0.98 -15.03
C THR A 374 -1.39 -2.48 -15.18
N SER A 375 -0.21 -3.02 -14.86
CA SER A 375 0.02 -4.48 -14.94
C SER A 375 -0.57 -5.23 -13.74
N SER A 376 -0.87 -6.53 -13.90
CA SER A 376 -1.32 -7.39 -12.80
C SER A 376 -0.32 -7.43 -11.64
N ASP A 377 0.98 -7.43 -11.95
CA ASP A 377 2.04 -7.46 -10.94
C ASP A 377 2.07 -6.17 -10.14
N LEU A 378 1.87 -5.03 -10.79
CA LEU A 378 1.75 -3.74 -10.12
C LEU A 378 0.54 -3.73 -9.18
N VAL A 379 -0.62 -4.23 -9.62
CA VAL A 379 -1.79 -4.38 -8.73
C VAL A 379 -1.45 -5.23 -7.52
N SER A 380 -0.83 -6.40 -7.71
CA SER A 380 -0.43 -7.27 -6.60
C SER A 380 0.55 -6.54 -5.67
N HIS A 381 1.59 -5.88 -6.19
CA HIS A 381 2.51 -5.07 -5.40
C HIS A 381 1.80 -3.98 -4.60
N TYR A 382 0.87 -3.23 -5.20
CA TYR A 382 0.07 -2.22 -4.49
C TYR A 382 -0.79 -2.86 -3.39
N LYS A 383 -1.37 -4.05 -3.62
CA LYS A 383 -2.11 -4.80 -2.59
C LYS A 383 -1.20 -5.18 -1.42
N HIS A 384 -0.06 -5.83 -1.69
CA HIS A 384 0.94 -6.19 -0.66
C HIS A 384 1.37 -4.96 0.15
N ILE A 385 1.66 -3.87 -0.53
CA ILE A 385 2.10 -2.60 0.08
C ILE A 385 1.03 -2.05 1.00
N ALA A 386 -0.22 -1.99 0.55
CA ALA A 386 -1.29 -1.39 1.31
C ALA A 386 -1.72 -2.24 2.51
N VAL A 387 -1.64 -3.58 2.42
CA VAL A 387 -1.77 -4.47 3.59
C VAL A 387 -0.69 -4.13 4.62
N ALA A 388 0.57 -4.05 4.17
CA ALA A 388 1.70 -3.68 5.02
C ALA A 388 1.57 -2.27 5.64
N THR A 389 0.96 -1.32 4.92
CA THR A 389 0.65 0.02 5.44
C THR A 389 -0.38 -0.03 6.54
N GLU A 390 -1.42 -0.84 6.35
CA GLU A 390 -2.50 -0.92 7.32
C GLU A 390 -2.08 -1.66 8.58
N GLU A 391 -1.30 -2.74 8.46
CA GLU A 391 -0.63 -3.39 9.59
C GLU A 391 0.22 -2.40 10.39
N MET A 392 1.03 -1.57 9.70
CA MET A 392 1.85 -0.56 10.37
C MET A 392 1.01 0.52 11.08
N ARG A 393 -0.06 0.99 10.43
CA ARG A 393 -0.97 1.99 11.01
C ARG A 393 -1.67 1.45 12.24
N ALA A 394 -2.21 0.24 12.16
CA ALA A 394 -2.82 -0.45 13.29
C ALA A 394 -1.83 -0.58 14.47
N GLU A 395 -0.55 -0.85 14.17
CA GLU A 395 0.49 -0.92 15.19
C GLU A 395 0.81 0.46 15.82
N PHE A 396 0.76 1.56 15.06
CA PHE A 396 0.86 2.91 15.64
C PHE A 396 -0.33 3.26 16.52
N ASP A 397 -1.55 2.93 16.09
CA ASP A 397 -2.76 3.15 16.87
C ASP A 397 -2.73 2.35 18.17
N ARG A 398 -2.25 1.11 18.10
CA ARG A 398 -1.98 0.29 19.28
C ARG A 398 -0.95 0.92 20.22
N MET A 399 0.18 1.41 19.68
CA MET A 399 1.21 2.07 20.48
C MET A 399 0.62 3.26 21.26
N TRP A 400 -0.20 4.06 20.57
CA TRP A 400 -0.88 5.21 21.13
C TRP A 400 -1.89 4.81 22.22
N LEU A 401 -2.76 3.84 21.95
CA LEU A 401 -3.75 3.33 22.91
C LEU A 401 -3.09 2.77 24.18
N LEU A 402 -1.95 2.08 24.03
CA LEU A 402 -1.16 1.55 25.14
C LEU A 402 -0.24 2.59 25.82
N ARG A 403 -0.26 3.85 25.37
CA ARG A 403 0.58 4.95 25.86
C ARG A 403 2.07 4.62 25.88
N ARG A 404 2.54 3.94 24.82
CA ARG A 404 3.95 3.56 24.64
C ARG A 404 4.71 4.61 23.84
N LYS A 405 6.03 4.69 24.07
CA LYS A 405 6.90 5.59 23.30
C LYS A 405 7.41 4.88 22.03
N PRO A 406 7.69 5.61 20.94
CA PRO A 406 8.22 5.00 19.72
C PRO A 406 9.54 4.25 19.91
N ILE A 407 10.35 4.60 20.91
CA ILE A 407 11.61 3.89 21.20
C ILE A 407 11.39 2.44 21.66
N ASP A 408 10.28 2.16 22.35
CA ASP A 408 9.90 0.81 22.78
C ASP A 408 9.42 -0.03 21.57
N TYR A 409 8.98 0.64 20.51
CA TYR A 409 8.32 0.08 19.32
C TYR A 409 9.23 0.00 18.08
N GLY A 410 10.24 0.86 17.96
CA GLY A 410 11.07 1.00 16.75
C GLY A 410 11.87 -0.25 16.34
N LEU A 411 11.90 -1.29 17.20
CA LEU A 411 12.43 -2.61 16.89
C LEU A 411 11.38 -3.59 16.32
N LYS A 412 10.08 -3.35 16.56
CA LYS A 412 8.96 -4.19 16.08
C LYS A 412 8.53 -3.78 14.66
N ILE A 413 8.63 -2.51 14.28
CA ILE A 413 8.39 -2.10 12.88
C ILE A 413 9.50 -2.61 11.93
N ARG A 414 10.70 -2.86 12.46
CA ARG A 414 11.78 -3.56 11.73
C ARG A 414 11.51 -5.06 11.52
N ALA A 415 10.43 -5.58 12.09
CA ALA A 415 10.05 -6.99 12.10
C ALA A 415 8.95 -7.36 11.10
N HIS A 416 8.17 -6.42 10.54
CA HIS A 416 7.02 -6.87 9.74
C HIS A 416 7.47 -7.57 8.46
N THR A 417 7.05 -8.83 8.32
CA THR A 417 7.34 -9.71 7.20
C THR A 417 6.60 -9.18 5.97
N GLY A 418 7.31 -8.59 5.02
CA GLY A 418 6.76 -8.10 3.75
C GLY A 418 7.09 -6.64 3.43
N ILE A 419 7.10 -5.77 4.43
CA ILE A 419 7.42 -4.33 4.30
C ILE A 419 8.87 -4.10 3.80
N LEU A 420 9.78 -4.96 4.26
CA LEU A 420 11.22 -4.83 4.08
C LEU A 420 11.70 -5.28 2.70
N THR A 421 10.84 -6.03 1.99
CA THR A 421 11.06 -6.49 0.61
C THR A 421 11.05 -5.34 -0.39
N ILE A 422 10.47 -4.19 0.02
CA ILE A 422 10.03 -3.13 -0.88
C ILE A 422 10.60 -1.76 -0.45
N THR A 423 11.29 -1.58 0.68
CA THR A 423 11.86 -0.25 1.03
C THR A 423 13.32 -0.11 0.56
N ALA A 424 13.69 1.07 0.05
CA ALA A 424 15.01 1.34 -0.53
C ALA A 424 16.16 0.90 0.40
N ALA A 425 17.00 -0.03 -0.05
CA ALA A 425 18.14 -0.57 0.71
C ALA A 425 19.06 0.52 1.28
N ASN A 426 19.16 1.68 0.62
CA ASN A 426 19.97 2.83 1.04
C ASN A 426 19.49 3.50 2.35
N LYS A 427 18.23 3.32 2.77
CA LYS A 427 17.71 3.83 4.05
C LYS A 427 18.11 2.92 5.23
N PHE A 428 18.67 1.74 4.98
CA PHE A 428 19.18 0.80 6.00
C PHE A 428 20.63 1.12 6.37
N ARG A 429 20.82 2.17 7.17
CA ARG A 429 22.16 2.66 7.54
C ARG A 429 22.89 1.79 8.58
N TYR A 430 22.20 0.90 9.33
CA TYR A 430 22.82 0.18 10.45
C TYR A 430 22.34 -1.28 10.65
N LYS A 431 23.24 -2.23 10.32
CA LYS A 431 23.25 -3.69 10.54
C LYS A 431 22.29 -4.53 9.68
N LYS A 432 22.87 -5.51 8.96
CA LYS A 432 22.25 -6.62 8.21
C LYS A 432 21.40 -7.60 9.07
N MET A 433 21.12 -7.26 10.33
CA MET A 433 20.46 -8.13 11.31
C MET A 433 19.16 -7.46 11.74
N MET A 434 18.04 -8.09 11.42
CA MET A 434 16.69 -7.63 11.74
C MET A 434 16.13 -8.46 12.89
N SER A 435 15.26 -7.87 13.70
CA SER A 435 14.64 -8.56 14.83
C SER A 435 13.15 -8.70 14.60
N PHE A 436 12.63 -9.92 14.50
CA PHE A 436 11.23 -10.27 14.26
C PHE A 436 10.48 -10.54 15.57
N GLY A 437 9.25 -10.05 15.71
CA GLY A 437 8.39 -10.31 16.86
C GLY A 437 6.93 -10.34 16.43
N PHE A 438 6.17 -11.30 16.96
CA PHE A 438 4.77 -11.56 16.58
C PHE A 438 3.79 -11.26 17.73
N SER A 439 4.21 -10.49 18.75
CA SER A 439 3.38 -10.18 19.92
C SER A 439 2.09 -9.43 19.56
N GLY A 440 0.96 -10.12 19.74
CA GLY A 440 -0.38 -9.66 19.41
C GLY A 440 -0.67 -9.46 17.92
N GLU A 441 0.10 -10.13 17.06
CA GLU A 441 -0.14 -10.15 15.61
C GLU A 441 -1.10 -11.27 15.21
N LEU A 442 -1.71 -11.11 14.04
CA LEU A 442 -2.45 -12.14 13.33
C LEU A 442 -1.76 -12.42 11.99
N GLU A 443 -1.17 -13.62 11.88
CA GLU A 443 -0.46 -14.05 10.68
C GLU A 443 -1.37 -14.91 9.82
N GLU A 444 -1.63 -14.51 8.58
CA GLU A 444 -2.60 -15.17 7.69
C GLU A 444 -2.01 -15.54 6.34
N THR A 445 -2.43 -16.69 5.81
CA THR A 445 -2.21 -17.03 4.40
C THR A 445 -3.42 -16.59 3.57
N TRP A 446 -3.18 -15.76 2.57
CA TRP A 446 -4.20 -15.23 1.67
C TRP A 446 -3.79 -15.30 0.18
N GLN A 447 -2.56 -15.70 -0.13
CA GLN A 447 -2.07 -15.89 -1.50
C GLN A 447 -1.52 -17.32 -1.71
N PHE A 448 -1.96 -17.99 -2.76
CA PHE A 448 -1.61 -19.38 -3.08
C PHE A 448 -1.19 -19.52 -4.55
N ASP A 449 -0.11 -20.25 -4.84
CA ASP A 449 0.34 -20.47 -6.23
C ASP A 449 -0.48 -21.58 -6.92
N ARG A 450 -1.30 -21.21 -7.92
CA ARG A 450 -2.20 -22.13 -8.65
C ARG A 450 -1.45 -23.20 -9.44
N LYS A 451 -0.20 -22.95 -9.84
CA LYS A 451 0.60 -23.90 -10.61
C LYS A 451 1.19 -25.01 -9.73
N ARG A 452 1.32 -24.76 -8.43
CA ARG A 452 1.99 -25.66 -7.48
C ARG A 452 1.01 -26.62 -6.78
N LYS A 453 0.35 -27.46 -7.59
CA LYS A 453 -0.56 -28.51 -7.08
C LYS A 453 0.15 -29.51 -6.17
N ASP A 454 1.45 -29.71 -6.35
CA ASP A 454 2.31 -30.50 -5.47
C ASP A 454 2.28 -29.96 -4.03
N ILE A 455 2.34 -28.63 -3.87
CA ILE A 455 2.33 -27.98 -2.56
C ILE A 455 0.97 -28.13 -1.89
N PHE A 456 -0.14 -27.97 -2.62
CA PHE A 456 -1.47 -28.18 -2.05
C PHE A 456 -1.62 -29.59 -1.48
N LYS A 457 -1.13 -30.59 -2.22
CA LYS A 457 -1.14 -31.98 -1.78
C LYS A 457 -0.23 -32.22 -0.57
N ASP A 458 0.97 -31.66 -0.58
CA ASP A 458 1.91 -31.75 0.54
C ASP A 458 1.31 -31.15 1.81
N ASN A 459 0.85 -29.89 1.75
CA ASN A 459 0.25 -29.19 2.89
C ASN A 459 -1.00 -29.94 3.40
N TYR A 460 -1.87 -30.40 2.51
CA TYR A 460 -3.01 -31.24 2.87
C TYR A 460 -2.61 -32.50 3.66
N ASN A 461 -1.62 -33.25 3.18
CA ASN A 461 -1.16 -34.47 3.85
C ASN A 461 -0.53 -34.16 5.23
N ILE A 462 0.25 -33.08 5.32
CA ILE A 462 0.86 -32.63 6.58
C ILE A 462 -0.23 -32.26 7.59
N THR A 463 -1.26 -31.53 7.17
CA THR A 463 -2.43 -31.19 7.99
C THR A 463 -3.16 -32.44 8.44
N LYS A 464 -3.43 -33.37 7.52
CA LYS A 464 -4.08 -34.64 7.84
C LYS A 464 -3.33 -35.43 8.93
N ASN A 465 -2.00 -35.46 8.85
CA ASN A 465 -1.15 -36.10 9.85
C ASN A 465 -1.18 -35.38 11.21
N LEU A 466 -1.17 -34.04 11.22
CA LEU A 466 -1.34 -33.26 12.45
C LEU A 466 -2.69 -33.59 13.11
N ILE A 467 -3.80 -33.47 12.37
CA ILE A 467 -5.15 -33.73 12.89
C ILE A 467 -5.28 -35.16 13.42
N ALA A 468 -4.71 -36.15 12.73
CA ALA A 468 -4.67 -37.54 13.22
C ALA A 468 -3.93 -37.68 14.56
N SER A 469 -2.85 -36.90 14.76
CA SER A 469 -2.05 -36.94 15.99
C SER A 469 -2.72 -36.26 17.19
N LEU A 470 -3.62 -35.30 16.95
CA LEU A 470 -4.33 -34.58 18.02
C LEU A 470 -5.45 -35.42 18.68
N GLY A 471 -5.96 -36.44 17.98
CA GLY A 471 -7.00 -37.32 18.48
C GLY A 471 -8.38 -36.64 18.54
N THR A 472 -9.19 -36.98 19.53
CA THR A 472 -10.57 -36.51 19.65
C THR A 472 -10.62 -35.00 19.95
N PRO A 473 -11.45 -34.21 19.22
CA PRO A 473 -11.67 -32.81 19.52
C PRO A 473 -12.18 -32.56 20.95
N THR A 474 -11.73 -31.45 21.50
CA THR A 474 -12.32 -30.76 22.66
C THR A 474 -13.37 -29.73 22.20
N GLU A 475 -14.03 -29.06 23.15
CA GLU A 475 -14.95 -27.96 22.85
C GLU A 475 -14.22 -26.59 22.83
N ALA A 476 -14.85 -25.59 22.21
CA ALA A 476 -14.40 -24.20 22.30
C ALA A 476 -14.36 -23.72 23.76
N ALA A 477 -13.53 -22.72 24.06
CA ALA A 477 -13.31 -22.25 25.43
C ALA A 477 -14.49 -21.45 26.02
N ASN A 478 -15.50 -21.13 25.21
CA ASN A 478 -16.66 -20.34 25.60
C ASN A 478 -17.95 -20.83 24.92
N SER A 479 -19.07 -20.33 25.42
CA SER A 479 -20.43 -20.72 24.99
C SER A 479 -21.04 -19.76 23.95
N SER A 480 -20.20 -18.94 23.31
CA SER A 480 -20.66 -17.95 22.32
C SER A 480 -21.48 -18.61 21.22
N LYS A 481 -22.66 -18.03 20.93
CA LYS A 481 -23.53 -18.45 19.83
C LYS A 481 -22.78 -18.51 18.48
N HIS A 482 -21.77 -17.65 18.31
CA HIS A 482 -20.95 -17.55 17.10
C HIS A 482 -20.03 -18.76 16.89
N LEU A 483 -19.73 -19.52 17.95
CA LEU A 483 -18.81 -20.67 17.91
C LEU A 483 -19.52 -22.01 17.99
N SER A 484 -20.84 -22.03 18.20
CA SER A 484 -21.67 -23.23 18.34
C SER A 484 -21.59 -24.22 17.17
N ARG A 485 -20.96 -23.81 16.06
CA ARG A 485 -20.80 -24.57 14.81
C ARG A 485 -19.36 -24.99 14.51
N GLN A 486 -18.44 -24.84 15.47
CA GLN A 486 -17.04 -25.24 15.33
C GLN A 486 -16.74 -26.47 16.21
N PRO A 487 -16.98 -27.70 15.71
CA PRO A 487 -16.84 -28.93 16.51
C PRO A 487 -15.39 -29.46 16.62
N TYR A 488 -14.45 -28.90 15.84
CA TYR A 488 -13.09 -29.42 15.72
C TYR A 488 -12.07 -28.47 16.34
N VAL A 489 -11.99 -28.48 17.66
CA VAL A 489 -11.08 -27.63 18.45
C VAL A 489 -10.27 -28.50 19.40
N TRP A 490 -8.96 -28.27 19.53
CA TRP A 490 -8.08 -28.97 20.47
C TRP A 490 -7.37 -27.95 21.35
N GLN A 491 -7.78 -27.86 22.62
CA GLN A 491 -7.07 -27.07 23.62
C GLN A 491 -5.87 -27.85 24.15
N GLY A 492 -4.70 -27.61 23.58
CA GLY A 492 -3.47 -28.27 23.99
C GLY A 492 -2.82 -27.62 25.21
N SER A 493 -2.00 -28.41 25.91
CA SER A 493 -1.11 -27.93 26.98
C SER A 493 0.31 -28.40 26.69
N ASN A 494 1.26 -27.46 26.69
CA ASN A 494 2.66 -27.69 26.35
C ASN A 494 2.89 -28.33 24.97
N ASN A 495 1.99 -28.08 24.01
CA ASN A 495 1.95 -28.67 22.67
C ASN A 495 2.55 -27.75 21.56
N TYR A 496 3.38 -26.78 21.95
CA TYR A 496 4.05 -25.90 21.00
C TYR A 496 5.00 -26.64 20.04
N ARG A 497 5.47 -27.84 20.42
CA ARG A 497 6.36 -28.66 19.57
C ARG A 497 5.61 -29.27 18.38
N GLU A 498 4.37 -29.71 18.56
CA GLU A 498 3.52 -30.16 17.45
C GLU A 498 3.30 -29.04 16.44
N VAL A 499 3.04 -27.81 16.91
CA VAL A 499 2.87 -26.63 16.05
C VAL A 499 4.15 -26.27 15.33
N ILE A 500 5.31 -26.29 16.01
CA ILE A 500 6.61 -26.05 15.38
C ILE A 500 6.89 -27.06 14.26
N HIS A 501 6.66 -28.35 14.51
CA HIS A 501 6.87 -29.39 13.49
C HIS A 501 5.91 -29.23 12.31
N TYR A 502 4.67 -28.81 12.57
CA TYR A 502 3.71 -28.52 11.51
C TYR A 502 4.14 -27.35 10.63
N LEU A 503 4.56 -26.22 11.24
CA LEU A 503 5.02 -25.04 10.52
C LEU A 503 6.33 -25.30 9.75
N GLU A 504 7.22 -26.15 10.27
CA GLU A 504 8.44 -26.55 9.56
C GLU A 504 8.15 -27.31 8.27
N ALA A 505 7.08 -28.10 8.25
CA ALA A 505 6.68 -28.88 7.08
C ALA A 505 5.79 -28.08 6.11
N TYR A 506 5.01 -27.12 6.62
CA TYR A 506 4.09 -26.32 5.83
C TYR A 506 4.82 -25.38 4.86
N LYS A 507 4.46 -25.43 3.58
CA LYS A 507 5.09 -24.62 2.53
C LYS A 507 4.20 -23.44 2.14
N SER A 508 4.72 -22.22 2.27
CA SER A 508 4.11 -20.97 1.81
C SER A 508 5.10 -20.17 0.95
N PHE A 509 4.62 -19.59 -0.14
CA PHE A 509 5.39 -18.67 -0.98
C PHE A 509 4.96 -17.21 -0.81
N GLN A 510 3.90 -16.97 -0.02
CA GLN A 510 3.44 -15.63 0.30
C GLN A 510 4.55 -14.84 1.01
N PRO A 511 4.93 -13.63 0.53
CA PRO A 511 5.99 -12.84 1.13
C PRO A 511 5.78 -12.48 2.60
N SER A 512 4.53 -12.25 3.01
CA SER A 512 4.19 -11.84 4.38
C SER A 512 4.08 -12.98 5.38
N PHE A 513 3.75 -14.20 4.94
CA PHE A 513 3.62 -15.36 5.82
C PHE A 513 4.87 -16.26 5.75
N ARG A 514 5.69 -16.22 6.80
CA ARG A 514 7.02 -16.88 6.87
C ARG A 514 7.08 -17.96 7.96
N PRO A 515 6.72 -19.22 7.66
CA PRO A 515 6.68 -20.29 8.66
C PRO A 515 8.00 -20.49 9.43
N GLU A 516 9.14 -20.27 8.78
CA GLU A 516 10.47 -20.39 9.36
C GLU A 516 10.75 -19.35 10.46
N LEU A 517 10.32 -18.10 10.28
CA LEU A 517 10.46 -17.04 11.28
C LEU A 517 9.49 -17.23 12.43
N ILE A 518 8.26 -17.63 12.09
CA ILE A 518 7.21 -17.92 13.07
C ILE A 518 7.66 -19.07 13.98
N LYS A 519 8.18 -20.16 13.42
CA LYS A 519 8.73 -21.29 14.18
C LYS A 519 9.82 -20.84 15.17
N GLU A 520 10.81 -20.07 14.71
CA GLU A 520 11.91 -19.62 15.58
C GLU A 520 11.38 -18.76 16.73
N TYR A 521 10.37 -17.93 16.47
CA TYR A 521 9.76 -17.08 17.48
C TYR A 521 9.03 -17.90 18.55
N ILE A 522 8.21 -18.87 18.13
CA ILE A 522 7.52 -19.79 19.04
C ILE A 522 8.53 -20.51 19.93
N GLN A 523 9.63 -21.00 19.35
CA GLN A 523 10.68 -21.69 20.09
C GLN A 523 11.32 -20.79 21.16
N LYS A 524 11.66 -19.54 20.82
CA LYS A 524 12.22 -18.56 21.77
C LYS A 524 11.24 -18.19 22.89
N GLN A 525 9.97 -17.96 22.57
CA GLN A 525 8.98 -17.67 23.60
C GLN A 525 8.75 -18.86 24.53
N ALA A 526 8.70 -20.09 23.99
CA ALA A 526 8.49 -21.31 24.76
C ALA A 526 9.58 -21.56 25.81
N LEU A 527 10.84 -21.20 25.50
CA LEU A 527 11.94 -21.27 26.47
C LEU A 527 11.72 -20.37 27.70
N ASN A 528 10.92 -19.30 27.55
CA ASN A 528 10.57 -18.35 28.61
C ASN A 528 9.18 -18.62 29.22
N GLY A 529 8.59 -19.80 28.97
CA GLY A 529 7.27 -20.18 29.49
C GLY A 529 6.08 -19.48 28.82
N LYS A 530 6.31 -18.87 27.64
CA LYS A 530 5.30 -18.19 26.82
C LYS A 530 5.01 -19.02 25.57
N LEU A 531 3.84 -18.90 24.95
CA LEU A 531 3.45 -19.69 23.78
C LEU A 531 3.66 -21.22 23.95
N THR A 532 3.53 -21.75 25.16
CA THR A 532 3.69 -23.19 25.43
C THR A 532 2.44 -23.97 25.04
N ASP A 533 1.28 -23.34 25.19
CA ASP A 533 -0.04 -23.96 25.05
C ASP A 533 -0.70 -23.43 23.77
N TRP A 534 -1.12 -24.34 22.90
CA TRP A 534 -1.70 -24.00 21.61
C TRP A 534 -3.09 -24.59 21.48
N THR A 535 -4.07 -23.72 21.28
CA THR A 535 -5.39 -24.12 20.80
C THR A 535 -5.29 -24.27 19.28
N ILE A 536 -5.63 -25.44 18.78
CA ILE A 536 -5.67 -25.71 17.34
C ILE A 536 -7.14 -25.87 16.96
N ALA A 537 -7.60 -25.19 15.91
CA ALA A 537 -8.96 -25.34 15.42
C ALA A 537 -8.96 -25.64 13.91
N LEU A 538 -9.71 -26.67 13.53
CA LEU A 538 -9.98 -27.01 12.14
C LEU A 538 -11.32 -26.41 11.77
N ILE A 539 -11.29 -25.34 10.98
CA ILE A 539 -12.49 -24.56 10.69
C ILE A 539 -13.47 -25.38 9.86
N HIS A 540 -14.69 -25.47 10.37
CA HIS A 540 -15.79 -26.21 9.77
C HIS A 540 -16.83 -25.25 9.21
N ASN A 541 -17.07 -25.34 7.90
CA ASN A 541 -18.20 -24.67 7.28
C ASN A 541 -19.48 -25.51 7.43
N SER A 542 -20.29 -25.18 8.43
CA SER A 542 -21.57 -25.86 8.71
C SER A 542 -22.61 -25.78 7.60
N LYS A 543 -22.44 -24.87 6.61
CA LYS A 543 -23.34 -24.74 5.45
C LYS A 543 -22.87 -25.53 4.24
N ALA A 544 -21.73 -26.21 4.32
CA ALA A 544 -21.21 -26.99 3.21
C ALA A 544 -22.17 -28.12 2.82
N THR A 545 -22.38 -28.31 1.52
CA THR A 545 -23.04 -29.48 0.95
C THR A 545 -22.09 -30.66 0.90
N ASP A 546 -22.59 -31.88 0.66
CA ASP A 546 -21.74 -33.08 0.54
C ASP A 546 -20.63 -32.91 -0.51
N ASP A 547 -20.91 -32.19 -1.60
CA ASP A 547 -19.97 -31.88 -2.69
C ASP A 547 -18.81 -30.93 -2.29
N ASN A 548 -18.91 -30.30 -1.12
CA ASN A 548 -17.93 -29.34 -0.59
C ASN A 548 -17.50 -29.75 0.82
N THR A 549 -17.45 -31.06 1.08
CA THR A 549 -16.93 -31.64 2.32
C THR A 549 -15.74 -32.54 2.03
N ASP A 550 -14.85 -32.69 3.01
CA ASP A 550 -13.73 -33.62 2.93
C ASP A 550 -13.54 -34.40 4.24
N ASP A 551 -12.87 -35.55 4.15
CA ASP A 551 -12.50 -36.38 5.31
C ASP A 551 -11.04 -36.15 5.70
N LEU A 552 -10.87 -35.36 6.77
CA LEU A 552 -9.59 -35.10 7.41
C LEU A 552 -9.44 -35.99 8.65
N SER A 553 -8.93 -37.20 8.43
CA SER A 553 -8.57 -38.17 9.48
C SER A 553 -9.75 -38.67 10.31
N GLY A 554 -10.85 -39.03 9.63
CA GLY A 554 -12.09 -39.53 10.23
C GLY A 554 -13.08 -38.43 10.62
N MET A 555 -12.76 -37.17 10.31
CA MET A 555 -13.59 -36.00 10.60
C MET A 555 -14.16 -35.45 9.30
N LYS A 556 -15.49 -35.38 9.20
CA LYS A 556 -16.17 -34.77 8.05
C LYS A 556 -16.15 -33.25 8.20
N VAL A 557 -15.37 -32.57 7.39
CA VAL A 557 -15.17 -31.11 7.46
C VAL A 557 -15.82 -30.45 6.27
N GLY A 558 -16.65 -29.43 6.51
CA GLY A 558 -17.17 -28.58 5.45
C GLY A 558 -16.12 -27.57 5.03
N LEU A 559 -15.84 -27.49 3.73
CA LEU A 559 -14.82 -26.61 3.17
C LEU A 559 -15.27 -25.15 3.20
N SER A 560 -14.34 -24.26 3.55
CA SER A 560 -14.57 -22.81 3.52
C SER A 560 -14.51 -22.32 2.08
N PHE A 561 -15.57 -21.66 1.62
CA PHE A 561 -15.52 -20.96 0.34
C PHE A 561 -14.80 -19.63 0.52
N ARG A 562 -13.82 -19.36 -0.34
CA ARG A 562 -13.24 -18.03 -0.48
C ARG A 562 -13.19 -17.72 -1.96
N LYS A 563 -13.66 -16.53 -2.35
CA LYS A 563 -13.65 -16.11 -3.73
C LYS A 563 -12.21 -15.79 -4.15
N ASP A 564 -11.88 -16.18 -5.37
CA ASP A 564 -10.66 -15.72 -6.01
C ASP A 564 -10.82 -14.27 -6.47
N ASP A 565 -10.09 -13.37 -5.82
CA ASP A 565 -10.01 -11.95 -6.17
C ASP A 565 -8.76 -11.62 -7.01
N ALA A 566 -7.96 -12.65 -7.35
CA ALA A 566 -6.88 -12.45 -8.29
C ALA A 566 -7.42 -12.28 -9.71
N GLN A 567 -6.70 -11.48 -10.49
CA GLN A 567 -7.08 -11.14 -11.86
C GLN A 567 -7.08 -12.38 -12.78
N GLU A 568 -7.88 -12.31 -13.83
CA GLU A 568 -7.95 -13.35 -14.86
C GLU A 568 -6.57 -13.55 -15.51
N GLY A 569 -6.02 -14.76 -15.41
CA GLY A 569 -4.66 -15.09 -15.87
C GLY A 569 -3.55 -14.98 -14.81
N SER A 570 -3.86 -14.54 -13.59
CA SER A 570 -2.90 -14.56 -12.47
C SER A 570 -2.39 -15.99 -12.19
N GLN A 571 -1.10 -16.13 -11.88
CA GLN A 571 -0.56 -17.39 -11.34
C GLN A 571 -1.07 -17.66 -9.92
N TYR A 572 -1.45 -16.62 -9.19
CA TYR A 572 -1.86 -16.73 -7.80
C TYR A 572 -3.37 -16.74 -7.65
N TYR A 573 -3.86 -17.58 -6.74
CA TYR A 573 -5.17 -17.50 -6.12
C TYR A 573 -5.04 -16.56 -4.91
N GLU A 574 -5.71 -15.41 -4.97
CA GLU A 574 -5.68 -14.40 -3.90
C GLU A 574 -7.06 -14.31 -3.27
N LEU A 575 -7.10 -14.36 -1.94
CA LEU A 575 -8.34 -14.17 -1.20
C LEU A 575 -8.77 -12.69 -1.26
N THR A 576 -10.07 -12.45 -1.36
CA THR A 576 -10.64 -11.11 -1.25
C THR A 576 -10.14 -10.44 0.04
N LYS A 577 -9.71 -9.17 -0.08
CA LYS A 577 -9.23 -8.36 1.04
C LYS A 577 -7.99 -8.88 1.78
N ALA A 578 -7.25 -9.83 1.19
CA ALA A 578 -6.06 -10.43 1.76
C ALA A 578 -6.29 -11.04 3.16
N HIS A 579 -7.48 -11.61 3.39
CA HIS A 579 -7.92 -12.07 4.70
C HIS A 579 -8.54 -13.46 4.60
N ILE A 580 -8.20 -14.37 5.52
CA ILE A 580 -8.73 -15.74 5.52
C ILE A 580 -9.69 -15.98 6.66
N ILE A 581 -9.48 -15.32 7.81
CA ILE A 581 -10.25 -15.61 9.02
C ILE A 581 -11.74 -15.26 8.88
N GLY A 582 -12.59 -16.13 9.42
CA GLY A 582 -14.02 -15.84 9.53
C GLY A 582 -14.31 -14.98 10.77
N ASN A 583 -15.39 -14.20 10.72
CA ASN A 583 -15.81 -13.35 11.83
C ASN A 583 -15.86 -14.15 13.13
N PHE A 584 -15.26 -13.60 14.19
CA PHE A 584 -15.28 -14.16 15.55
C PHE A 584 -14.49 -15.46 15.78
N HIS A 585 -13.80 -16.02 14.78
CA HIS A 585 -13.01 -17.24 14.99
C HIS A 585 -11.84 -17.04 15.98
N GLU A 586 -11.37 -15.81 16.20
CA GLU A 586 -10.40 -15.54 17.28
C GLU A 586 -10.98 -15.73 18.70
N TYR A 587 -12.30 -15.86 18.84
CA TYR A 587 -12.92 -16.09 20.15
C TYR A 587 -12.72 -17.52 20.63
N ILE A 588 -12.37 -18.46 19.74
CA ILE A 588 -12.35 -19.91 20.00
C ILE A 588 -11.59 -20.29 21.27
N ASP A 589 -10.48 -19.63 21.56
CA ASP A 589 -9.61 -19.96 22.69
C ASP A 589 -9.77 -19.05 23.92
N LEU A 590 -10.64 -18.02 23.85
CA LEU A 590 -10.97 -17.17 24.99
C LEU A 590 -12.12 -17.77 25.81
N THR A 591 -12.01 -17.67 27.13
CA THR A 591 -13.12 -17.98 28.04
C THR A 591 -14.19 -16.87 28.02
N ASP A 592 -15.41 -17.18 28.46
CA ASP A 592 -16.51 -16.19 28.54
C ASP A 592 -16.09 -14.91 29.31
N ASN A 593 -15.35 -15.07 30.42
CA ASN A 593 -14.86 -13.95 31.24
C ASN A 593 -13.80 -13.11 30.50
N GLN A 594 -12.90 -13.74 29.73
CA GLN A 594 -11.90 -13.01 28.94
C GLN A 594 -12.55 -12.24 27.80
N LEU A 595 -13.53 -12.84 27.14
CA LEU A 595 -14.28 -12.21 26.06
C LEU A 595 -15.09 -11.01 26.57
N GLN A 596 -15.77 -11.17 27.70
CA GLN A 596 -16.49 -10.07 28.36
C GLN A 596 -15.54 -8.92 28.72
N LYS A 597 -14.40 -9.24 29.34
CA LYS A 597 -13.40 -8.22 29.69
C LYS A 597 -12.87 -7.49 28.45
N ALA A 598 -12.61 -8.21 27.35
CA ALA A 598 -12.19 -7.60 26.09
C ALA A 598 -13.26 -6.63 25.54
N LEU A 599 -14.54 -6.97 25.67
CA LEU A 599 -15.65 -6.14 25.23
C LEU A 599 -15.79 -4.86 26.07
N GLU A 600 -15.65 -4.98 27.39
CA GLU A 600 -15.66 -3.84 28.32
C GLU A 600 -14.50 -2.87 28.02
N GLU A 601 -13.29 -3.39 27.83
CA GLU A 601 -12.12 -2.59 27.46
C GLU A 601 -12.29 -1.91 26.10
N THR A 602 -12.91 -2.59 25.13
CA THR A 602 -13.22 -2.03 23.80
C THR A 602 -14.20 -0.86 23.91
N THR A 603 -15.24 -1.01 24.73
CA THR A 603 -16.21 0.06 24.98
C THR A 603 -15.55 1.27 25.62
N LEU A 604 -14.63 1.05 26.57
CA LEU A 604 -13.86 2.13 27.20
C LEU A 604 -12.95 2.86 26.20
N ASP A 605 -12.36 2.15 25.25
CA ASP A 605 -11.54 2.76 24.20
C ASP A 605 -12.39 3.65 23.29
N ARG A 606 -13.56 3.16 22.83
CA ARG A 606 -14.51 3.94 22.02
C ARG A 606 -14.98 5.22 22.72
N ILE A 607 -15.25 5.15 24.03
CA ILE A 607 -15.64 6.32 24.83
C ILE A 607 -14.52 7.36 24.87
N LYS A 608 -13.26 6.94 25.02
CA LYS A 608 -12.10 7.86 25.00
C LYS A 608 -11.90 8.53 23.65
N GLU A 609 -12.28 7.84 22.58
CA GLU A 609 -12.26 8.37 21.20
C GLU A 609 -13.47 9.28 20.90
N GLY A 610 -14.36 9.51 21.88
CA GLY A 610 -15.52 10.38 21.73
C GLY A 610 -16.73 9.71 21.06
N ARG A 611 -16.73 8.39 20.89
CA ARG A 611 -17.90 7.63 20.42
C ARG A 611 -18.87 7.38 21.59
N THR A 612 -20.18 7.52 21.35
CA THR A 612 -21.23 7.38 22.39
C THR A 612 -21.85 5.98 22.49
N GLU A 613 -21.48 5.07 21.60
CA GLU A 613 -22.08 3.74 21.48
C GLU A 613 -21.27 2.66 22.20
N THR A 614 -21.95 1.75 22.90
CA THR A 614 -21.35 0.55 23.49
C THR A 614 -20.89 -0.40 22.37
N ALA A 615 -19.73 -1.03 22.53
CA ALA A 615 -19.27 -2.01 21.57
C ALA A 615 -20.14 -3.27 21.65
N GLU A 616 -20.51 -3.82 20.48
CA GLU A 616 -21.19 -5.13 20.38
C GLU A 616 -20.18 -6.28 20.39
N HIS A 617 -18.98 -6.02 19.87
CA HIS A 617 -17.88 -6.99 19.75
C HIS A 617 -16.56 -6.38 20.24
N PRO A 618 -15.68 -7.17 20.89
CA PRO A 618 -14.33 -6.73 21.22
C PRO A 618 -13.48 -6.50 19.97
N THR A 619 -12.60 -5.51 20.01
CA THR A 619 -11.60 -5.29 18.96
C THR A 619 -10.49 -6.34 18.96
N PRO A 620 -9.82 -6.59 17.81
CA PRO A 620 -8.65 -7.49 17.71
C PRO A 620 -7.62 -7.25 18.81
N LEU A 621 -7.30 -5.98 19.06
CA LEU A 621 -6.38 -5.57 20.11
C LEU A 621 -6.79 -6.12 21.48
N ARG A 622 -8.07 -6.00 21.84
CA ARG A 622 -8.59 -6.42 23.15
C ARG A 622 -8.76 -7.92 23.25
N ILE A 623 -9.06 -8.61 22.16
CA ILE A 623 -9.04 -10.07 22.09
C ILE A 623 -7.63 -10.59 22.43
N ARG A 624 -6.61 -10.12 21.70
CA ARG A 624 -5.23 -10.59 21.84
C ARG A 624 -4.57 -10.17 23.15
N THR A 625 -4.97 -9.03 23.72
CA THR A 625 -4.49 -8.57 25.04
C THR A 625 -5.10 -9.34 26.19
N ASN A 626 -6.32 -9.87 26.04
CA ASN A 626 -6.97 -10.70 27.06
C ASN A 626 -6.68 -12.20 26.89
N ARG A 627 -5.98 -12.60 25.82
CA ARG A 627 -5.38 -13.93 25.67
C ARG A 627 -4.12 -14.05 26.56
N PRO A 628 -3.98 -15.12 27.36
CA PRO A 628 -2.80 -15.32 28.22
C PRO A 628 -1.50 -15.46 27.40
N GLU A 629 -0.38 -14.96 27.92
CA GLU A 629 0.92 -15.00 27.20
C GLU A 629 1.45 -16.42 26.92
N ASN A 630 1.00 -17.42 27.69
CA ASN A 630 1.34 -18.82 27.46
C ASN A 630 0.49 -19.49 26.38
N LYS A 631 -0.61 -18.86 25.94
CA LYS A 631 -1.58 -19.42 24.98
C LYS A 631 -1.52 -18.74 23.62
N ALA A 632 -1.60 -19.52 22.55
CA ALA A 632 -1.85 -19.02 21.19
C ALA A 632 -2.89 -19.86 20.45
N LEU A 633 -3.41 -19.31 19.35
CA LEU A 633 -4.45 -19.93 18.54
C LEU A 633 -3.93 -20.17 17.12
N LEU A 634 -3.96 -21.43 16.67
CA LEU A 634 -3.74 -21.84 15.28
C LEU A 634 -5.08 -22.24 14.67
N LEU A 635 -5.50 -21.51 13.63
CA LEU A 635 -6.67 -21.81 12.83
C LEU A 635 -6.23 -22.42 11.49
N ILE A 636 -6.83 -23.55 11.14
CA ILE A 636 -6.59 -24.26 9.89
C ILE A 636 -7.87 -24.18 9.06
N TYR A 637 -7.76 -23.63 7.85
CA TYR A 637 -8.86 -23.45 6.92
C TYR A 637 -8.69 -24.39 5.72
N PRO A 638 -9.48 -25.48 5.64
CA PRO A 638 -9.62 -26.24 4.41
C PRO A 638 -10.50 -25.44 3.43
N LEU A 639 -9.87 -24.84 2.43
CA LEU A 639 -10.56 -24.05 1.42
C LEU A 639 -11.12 -24.95 0.32
N ASP A 640 -12.30 -24.59 -0.20
CA ASP A 640 -12.84 -25.20 -1.42
C ASP A 640 -11.87 -24.95 -2.58
N PRO A 641 -11.39 -25.99 -3.29
CA PRO A 641 -10.45 -25.83 -4.39
C PRO A 641 -11.08 -25.22 -5.65
N ARG A 642 -12.38 -24.88 -5.62
CA ARG A 642 -13.12 -24.21 -6.70
C ARG A 642 -13.57 -22.80 -6.28
N PRO A 643 -12.66 -21.83 -6.21
CA PRO A 643 -12.96 -20.51 -5.65
C PRO A 643 -13.86 -19.63 -6.54
N ASP A 644 -14.10 -20.04 -7.79
CA ASP A 644 -15.07 -19.44 -8.71
C ASP A 644 -16.26 -20.37 -9.02
N LYS A 645 -16.37 -21.50 -8.29
CA LYS A 645 -17.34 -22.59 -8.48
C LYS A 645 -17.25 -23.34 -9.81
N VAL A 646 -16.30 -23.01 -10.68
CA VAL A 646 -16.18 -23.58 -12.04
C VAL A 646 -14.85 -24.28 -12.21
N HIS A 647 -13.74 -23.59 -11.95
CA HIS A 647 -12.40 -24.09 -12.16
C HIS A 647 -11.87 -24.75 -10.89
N ASN A 648 -11.38 -25.98 -11.04
CA ASN A 648 -10.75 -26.71 -9.94
C ASN A 648 -9.24 -26.47 -9.92
N TYR A 649 -8.75 -25.78 -8.90
CA TYR A 649 -7.32 -25.47 -8.76
C TYR A 649 -6.53 -26.64 -8.16
N SER A 650 -7.18 -27.53 -7.40
CA SER A 650 -6.53 -28.64 -6.70
C SER A 650 -7.44 -29.85 -6.57
N ASP A 651 -6.88 -31.06 -6.56
CA ASP A 651 -7.66 -32.29 -6.32
C ASP A 651 -7.97 -32.51 -4.82
N VAL A 652 -7.32 -31.74 -3.95
CA VAL A 652 -7.52 -31.74 -2.50
C VAL A 652 -7.85 -30.32 -2.02
N PRO A 653 -8.49 -30.15 -0.85
CA PRO A 653 -8.67 -28.85 -0.23
C PRO A 653 -7.36 -28.05 -0.15
N ILE A 654 -7.43 -26.76 -0.48
CA ILE A 654 -6.29 -25.86 -0.32
C ILE A 654 -6.22 -25.47 1.16
N ILE A 655 -5.14 -25.83 1.85
CA ILE A 655 -5.00 -25.50 3.27
C ILE A 655 -4.48 -24.07 3.40
N GLY A 656 -5.26 -23.21 4.06
CA GLY A 656 -4.80 -21.92 4.56
C GLY A 656 -4.69 -21.90 6.09
N LEU A 657 -3.86 -21.01 6.63
CA LEU A 657 -3.59 -20.86 8.05
C LEU A 657 -3.86 -19.44 8.51
N ALA A 658 -4.34 -19.31 9.75
CA ALA A 658 -4.30 -18.07 10.51
C ALA A 658 -3.75 -18.34 11.91
N ILE A 659 -2.79 -17.54 12.37
CA ILE A 659 -2.16 -17.69 13.68
C ILE A 659 -2.37 -16.41 14.47
N SER A 660 -3.14 -16.50 15.55
CA SER A 660 -3.42 -15.36 16.42
C SER A 660 -2.57 -15.45 17.68
N PHE A 661 -1.60 -14.53 17.79
CA PHE A 661 -0.70 -14.46 18.94
C PHE A 661 -1.31 -13.61 20.08
N PRO A 662 -1.06 -13.95 21.35
CA PRO A 662 -1.39 -13.08 22.47
C PRO A 662 -0.46 -11.85 22.47
N TYR A 663 -0.87 -10.78 23.16
CA TYR A 663 0.08 -9.73 23.50
C TYR A 663 1.04 -10.23 24.58
N ILE A 664 2.32 -10.34 24.22
CA ILE A 664 3.41 -10.77 25.08
C ILE A 664 4.20 -9.55 25.54
N LYS A 665 4.22 -9.30 26.84
CA LYS A 665 5.08 -8.27 27.43
C LYS A 665 6.54 -8.74 27.40
N ASN A 666 7.45 -7.89 26.92
CA ASN A 666 8.88 -8.20 26.80
C ASN A 666 9.13 -9.50 25.99
N GLU A 667 8.57 -9.58 24.78
CA GLU A 667 8.84 -10.69 23.86
C GLU A 667 10.34 -10.81 23.53
N GLU A 668 10.82 -12.04 23.33
CA GLU A 668 12.16 -12.29 22.82
C GLU A 668 12.16 -12.32 21.28
N LYS A 669 12.83 -11.36 20.64
CA LYS A 669 12.76 -11.23 19.17
C LYS A 669 13.68 -12.22 18.44
N VAL A 670 13.26 -12.65 17.26
CA VAL A 670 14.02 -13.52 16.34
C VAL A 670 15.02 -12.68 15.55
N LEU A 671 16.31 -13.03 15.55
CA LEU A 671 17.31 -12.28 14.77
C LEU A 671 17.49 -12.94 13.41
N TYR A 672 17.15 -12.21 12.34
CA TYR A 672 17.30 -12.69 10.97
C TYR A 672 18.32 -11.84 10.22
N ALA A 673 19.32 -12.51 9.64
CA ALA A 673 20.29 -11.86 8.78
C ALA A 673 19.76 -11.79 7.35
N VAL A 674 19.60 -10.57 6.81
CA VAL A 674 19.27 -10.40 5.39
C VAL A 674 20.51 -10.82 4.59
N ASN A 675 20.42 -11.94 3.89
CA ASN A 675 21.54 -12.47 3.11
C ASN A 675 21.68 -11.71 1.78
N ASP A 676 22.89 -11.58 1.24
CA ASP A 676 23.12 -10.84 -0.03
C ASP A 676 22.43 -11.52 -1.24
N ILE A 677 22.07 -12.80 -1.11
CA ILE A 677 21.24 -13.56 -2.08
C ILE A 677 19.78 -13.09 -2.05
N PHE A 678 19.23 -12.76 -0.86
CA PHE A 678 17.88 -12.21 -0.71
C PHE A 678 17.77 -10.82 -1.36
N GLN A 679 18.85 -10.03 -1.30
CA GLN A 679 18.96 -8.81 -2.11
C GLN A 679 19.02 -9.15 -3.60
N LYS A 680 19.79 -10.12 -4.07
CA LYS A 680 19.86 -10.42 -5.52
C LYS A 680 18.61 -11.09 -6.12
N GLU A 681 17.95 -11.99 -5.41
CA GLU A 681 16.77 -12.73 -5.91
C GLU A 681 15.53 -11.83 -6.03
N ILE A 682 15.44 -10.78 -5.21
CA ILE A 682 14.34 -9.81 -5.22
C ILE A 682 14.68 -8.58 -6.06
N TYR A 683 15.96 -8.18 -6.05
CA TYR A 683 16.50 -7.01 -6.76
C TYR A 683 17.27 -7.42 -8.03
N ASP A 684 16.68 -8.22 -8.92
CA ASP A 684 17.19 -8.39 -10.30
C ASP A 684 16.99 -7.11 -11.18
N TYR A 685 16.76 -5.97 -10.53
CA TYR A 685 16.82 -4.63 -11.10
C TYR A 685 18.05 -3.93 -10.49
N PRO A 686 19.04 -3.51 -11.29
CA PRO A 686 20.28 -2.99 -10.76
C PRO A 686 20.06 -1.77 -9.86
N GLU A 687 20.47 -1.84 -8.58
CA GLU A 687 20.47 -0.72 -7.63
C GLU A 687 21.24 0.52 -8.16
N GLU A 688 22.18 0.30 -9.09
CA GLU A 688 22.91 1.35 -9.80
C GLU A 688 21.98 2.31 -10.55
N LEU A 689 20.83 1.83 -11.02
CA LEU A 689 19.87 2.61 -11.80
C LEU A 689 18.99 3.54 -10.96
N ASP A 690 18.70 3.19 -9.71
CA ASP A 690 17.99 4.07 -8.76
C ASP A 690 18.95 5.04 -8.03
N MET A 691 20.25 4.70 -7.95
CA MET A 691 21.30 5.58 -7.44
C MET A 691 21.66 6.69 -8.44
N GLU A 692 21.69 6.42 -9.74
CA GLU A 692 21.77 7.46 -10.79
C GLU A 692 20.55 8.39 -10.75
N ASP A 693 19.37 7.86 -10.42
CA ASP A 693 18.12 8.64 -10.30
C ASP A 693 18.15 9.64 -9.12
N LEU A 694 18.95 9.40 -8.06
CA LEU A 694 19.18 10.35 -6.94
C LEU A 694 20.40 11.26 -7.16
N ALA A 695 21.39 10.81 -7.93
CA ALA A 695 22.60 11.57 -8.21
C ALA A 695 22.40 12.60 -9.32
N SER A 696 21.61 12.27 -10.35
CA SER A 696 21.30 13.16 -11.48
C SER A 696 20.41 14.36 -11.13
N GLU A 697 19.79 14.37 -9.94
CA GLU A 697 19.06 15.54 -9.42
C GLU A 697 19.99 16.68 -8.96
N ASN A 698 21.30 16.42 -8.84
CA ASN A 698 22.31 17.42 -8.46
C ASN A 698 23.30 17.78 -9.57
N GLU A 699 23.10 17.28 -10.80
CA GLU A 699 23.93 17.66 -11.94
C GLU A 699 23.32 18.88 -12.65
N ASP A 700 23.89 20.06 -12.40
CA ASP A 700 23.72 21.20 -13.30
C ASP A 700 24.26 20.81 -14.69
N GLU A 701 23.49 21.11 -15.74
CA GLU A 701 23.76 20.77 -17.16
C GLU A 701 24.97 21.54 -17.75
N ASN A 702 26.15 21.41 -17.16
CA ASN A 702 27.42 21.63 -17.86
C ASN A 702 28.29 20.41 -17.60
N GLY A 703 28.41 19.56 -18.63
CA GLY A 703 29.16 18.30 -18.61
C GLY A 703 30.67 18.48 -18.47
N ASP A 704 31.10 19.05 -17.35
CA ASP A 704 32.48 19.06 -16.90
C ASP A 704 32.58 18.14 -15.69
N LYS A 705 33.29 17.02 -15.85
CA LYS A 705 33.73 16.18 -14.73
C LYS A 705 34.68 17.03 -13.88
N THR A 706 34.13 17.78 -12.95
CA THR A 706 34.90 18.42 -11.89
C THR A 706 34.74 17.58 -10.64
N ASP A 707 35.87 17.13 -10.08
CA ASP A 707 35.95 16.61 -8.71
C ASP A 707 35.40 17.67 -7.74
N SER A 708 34.11 17.65 -7.45
CA SER A 708 33.47 18.66 -6.61
C SER A 708 33.50 18.24 -5.13
N ILE A 709 34.70 18.34 -4.54
CA ILE A 709 34.80 18.78 -3.14
C ILE A 709 34.66 20.30 -3.17
N ALA A 710 33.42 20.79 -3.31
CA ALA A 710 33.09 22.19 -3.10
C ALA A 710 31.86 22.26 -2.20
N ALA A 711 32.08 22.67 -0.96
CA ALA A 711 31.03 22.94 0.00
C ALA A 711 30.09 24.01 -0.57
N ASN A 712 28.81 23.68 -0.77
CA ASN A 712 27.77 24.67 -1.02
C ASN A 712 27.51 25.45 0.28
N THR A 713 28.33 26.46 0.54
CA THR A 713 28.15 27.44 1.61
C THR A 713 27.10 28.46 1.19
N LEU A 714 25.90 28.39 1.79
CA LEU A 714 25.01 29.55 1.88
C LEU A 714 25.75 30.68 2.62
N SER A 715 25.77 31.88 2.04
CA SER A 715 26.39 33.03 2.69
C SER A 715 25.57 33.48 3.91
N GLU A 716 26.26 33.97 4.96
CA GLU A 716 25.62 34.49 6.17
C GLU A 716 24.63 35.62 5.86
N GLU A 717 24.92 36.44 4.84
CA GLU A 717 24.03 37.48 4.33
C GLU A 717 22.74 36.92 3.73
N THR A 718 22.81 35.85 2.94
CA THR A 718 21.64 35.21 2.33
C THR A 718 20.77 34.48 3.36
N PHE A 719 21.38 33.89 4.39
CA PHE A 719 20.67 33.25 5.48
C PHE A 719 19.95 34.27 6.38
N LEU A 720 20.60 35.40 6.68
CA LEU A 720 20.02 36.48 7.49
C LEU A 720 18.96 37.27 6.72
N SER A 721 19.11 37.46 5.40
CA SER A 721 18.12 38.19 4.59
C SER A 721 16.79 37.45 4.44
N LEU A 722 16.80 36.11 4.52
CA LEU A 722 15.60 35.27 4.56
C LEU A 722 14.86 35.34 5.90
N ILE A 723 15.53 35.76 6.97
CA ILE A 723 14.97 35.82 8.33
C ILE A 723 14.43 37.23 8.67
N GLU A 724 14.97 38.30 8.07
CA GLU A 724 14.76 39.67 8.62
C GLU A 724 13.74 40.59 7.94
N ASN A 725 13.11 40.25 6.80
CA ASN A 725 12.33 41.28 6.07
C ASN A 725 10.79 41.26 6.17
N GLU A 726 10.14 40.27 6.79
CA GLU A 726 8.65 40.29 6.88
C GLU A 726 8.04 40.28 8.28
N TYR A 727 8.83 40.12 9.35
CA TYR A 727 8.26 39.97 10.70
C TYR A 727 8.32 41.21 11.61
N ARG A 728 8.72 42.39 11.12
CA ARG A 728 8.91 43.58 11.97
C ARG A 728 7.91 44.72 11.84
N SER A 729 6.88 44.64 10.99
CA SER A 729 5.97 45.79 10.79
C SER A 729 4.47 45.56 10.97
N HIS A 730 4.00 44.38 11.38
CA HIS A 730 2.59 44.19 11.78
C HIS A 730 2.49 43.31 13.04
N LEU A 731 2.74 43.91 14.20
CA LEU A 731 2.03 43.52 15.42
C LEU A 731 0.74 44.31 15.41
N ASP A 732 -0.29 43.75 14.77
CA ASP A 732 -1.66 44.18 14.99
C ASP A 732 -2.46 43.00 15.55
N GLU A 733 -3.32 43.36 16.48
CA GLU A 733 -3.94 42.53 17.51
C GLU A 733 -4.82 41.44 16.90
N THR A 734 -4.34 40.19 16.90
CA THR A 734 -5.23 39.03 17.01
C THR A 734 -4.64 38.08 18.05
N GLU A 735 -5.22 38.12 19.25
CA GLU A 735 -5.17 37.03 20.20
C GLU A 735 -5.61 35.75 19.46
N PHE A 736 -4.65 34.99 18.95
CA PHE A 736 -4.87 33.58 18.70
C PHE A 736 -5.15 32.97 20.07
N PHE A 737 -6.43 32.69 20.32
CA PHE A 737 -6.88 31.72 21.30
C PHE A 737 -6.13 30.42 21.02
N SER A 738 -4.98 30.27 21.67
CA SER A 738 -4.28 29.02 21.84
C SER A 738 -5.31 28.03 22.36
N GLY A 739 -5.55 26.99 21.56
CA GLY A 739 -6.55 25.97 21.81
C GLY A 739 -6.51 25.55 23.27
N ILE A 740 -7.69 25.58 23.86
CA ILE A 740 -8.04 24.98 25.13
C ILE A 740 -7.34 23.63 25.21
N VAL A 741 -6.37 23.52 26.12
CA VAL A 741 -5.96 22.24 26.68
C VAL A 741 -7.17 21.77 27.48
N PRO A 742 -7.82 20.65 27.16
CA PRO A 742 -8.80 20.09 28.07
C PRO A 742 -8.04 19.61 29.31
N ASP A 743 -8.09 20.39 30.38
CA ASP A 743 -7.71 19.94 31.71
C ASP A 743 -8.71 18.86 32.14
N TYR A 744 -8.33 17.59 31.97
CA TYR A 744 -8.93 16.49 32.70
C TYR A 744 -7.98 16.08 33.81
N LEU A 745 -8.07 16.79 34.94
CA LEU A 745 -7.67 16.27 36.25
C LEU A 745 -8.86 15.54 36.90
N PRO A 746 -8.60 14.53 37.75
CA PRO A 746 -9.60 13.60 38.24
C PRO A 746 -10.39 14.17 39.43
N GLU A 747 -11.71 13.97 39.40
CA GLU A 747 -12.52 13.65 40.59
C GLU A 747 -13.19 12.29 40.37
#